data_AF-T1PGU0-F1
#
_entry.id   AF-T1PGU0-F1
#
_cell.length_a   1.000
_cell.length_b   1.000
_cell.length_c   1.000
_cell.angle_alpha   90.00
_cell.angle_beta   90.00
_cell.angle_gamma   90.00
#
_symmetry.space_group_name_H-M   'P 1'
#
loop_
_entity.id
_entity.type
_entity.pdbx_description
1 polymer ?
#
loop_
_entity_poly.entity_id
_entity_poly.type
_entity_poly.pdbx_seq_one_letter_code
_entity_poly.pdbx_strand_id
1 'polypeptide(L)'
;MEQQQQVLKRLQRIFDIFLQENFTPTNNVYFEKLITNLSEKDNLYVLQAPFAIEWVDKCMAILTEDFGKINPKVTSFMLNFCSLMSKNEWVLVMLRERQIMDKALFIIETSKNRFNPSIKLGCTRLLASISRYSMGMAYIRHKKCWQYLLELCNRDHTLYVVREARHLLYSIIYTFSVKAKDEQAVLEILHEIVRPIQENVFKVGTESIMVNVDDSELQHKMSSTLDLLSYLFEQTLESEEKTNIANLCQTHHNLELTIWKLVEMTQNTSFLYKILHTLTSLNFATLVQDQWDEGTITPEHFNRFGLNFYNTMKFCVTRTKLLNCIKIAELYHVLWKKLGSRAPTEIQIETERVKFENQLITFQLMPLLFLLRSGSLRKEELFDNYLMKLFEISCEHTLRICYRFRDAIIPSENSSLVIVADLAYKAIHGILSMQNILEREQAILVFQAMIYAMKEFIGDSNTMYSEERKPEYGSPPISDTFPNWVGLEFMVTIPNVLNAILSGLQTLIKRYRISWKESIETTCVVNMVAVILENPNLTEASTVQALKLIQLSIEHFLSPNMALLVDNLQGSGLVCLGPIIVKRFHDISWEVRDSTLELTTSIASISRVKFPAFQNFLYEAKMCPIILQMAKNDQEAYVRASALKCLSKMVMINVIWENDLNNNDLLEHLFTVLFNESEGIVRKEAVKTLGIIYDNRKIPPQYMDTLYSTLTHCLLFDLHWEVKVEVLHVWGMELKRQFTNQGMIDGTFPTVTFSKEYKKIVTLNEKEIKLRIMKVFHELSQRGCLGVMLKCLQDDCDLEVLKTAVCLIHTLLEQLKKYNFESMIDELEKSSTTSSNNSSAKTTPVSSPTSLGPTEDLNNDLFDFGENNNIVFKSPPTAAKASPSTSPEKNTKSDEAIDYILESQDINLLVAQYEQKMDLMNNGIPIEKPTSAIDTNLYKAYTTVGVREFMRAIKSLDLKMLLKNHNDWLLGSESFISLLDDILIAIKCEDESLFADCY
;
A
#
# COMPACT_ATOMS: atom_id res chain seq x y z
N MET A 1 13.88 10.62 38.05
CA MET A 1 13.85 10.19 39.46
C MET A 1 12.51 9.56 39.81
N GLU A 2 11.51 10.33 40.26
CA GLU A 2 10.27 9.77 40.85
C GLU A 2 9.45 8.90 39.86
N GLN A 3 9.14 9.40 38.67
CA GLN A 3 8.44 8.63 37.62
C GLN A 3 9.17 7.32 37.28
N GLN A 4 10.50 7.36 37.17
CA GLN A 4 11.33 6.16 36.92
C GLN A 4 11.20 5.14 38.06
N GLN A 5 11.17 5.60 39.32
CA GLN A 5 10.95 4.71 40.46
C GLN A 5 9.53 4.12 40.49
N GLN A 6 8.52 4.83 39.98
CA GLN A 6 7.18 4.27 39.77
C GLN A 6 7.16 3.22 38.65
N VAL A 7 7.83 3.49 37.53
CA VAL A 7 7.97 2.54 36.39
C VAL A 7 8.63 1.23 36.85
N LEU A 8 9.74 1.32 37.60
CA LEU A 8 10.43 0.14 38.16
C LEU A 8 9.51 -0.70 39.07
N LYS A 9 8.73 -0.05 39.94
CA LYS A 9 7.76 -0.73 40.83
C LYS A 9 6.63 -1.42 40.06
N ARG A 10 6.08 -0.76 39.01
CA ARG A 10 5.04 -1.34 38.15
C ARG A 10 5.58 -2.54 37.36
N LEU A 11 6.73 -2.39 36.72
CA LEU A 11 7.40 -3.47 35.99
C LEU A 11 7.72 -4.67 36.87
N GLN A 12 8.29 -4.46 38.06
CA GLN A 12 8.57 -5.55 38.99
C GLN A 12 7.30 -6.34 39.33
N ARG A 13 6.18 -5.65 39.63
CA ARG A 13 4.89 -6.30 39.89
C ARG A 13 4.38 -7.13 38.70
N ILE A 14 4.44 -6.58 37.47
CA ILE A 14 4.03 -7.29 36.26
C ILE A 14 4.91 -8.52 36.03
N PHE A 15 6.22 -8.38 36.21
CA PHE A 15 7.20 -9.44 36.04
C PHE A 15 7.01 -10.57 37.06
N ASP A 16 6.77 -10.25 38.34
CA ASP A 16 6.46 -11.26 39.36
C ASP A 16 5.11 -11.98 39.08
N ILE A 17 4.13 -11.33 38.42
CA ILE A 17 2.88 -11.98 37.97
C ILE A 17 3.12 -12.92 36.77
N PHE A 18 3.98 -12.54 35.81
CA PHE A 18 4.34 -13.39 34.66
C PHE A 18 4.97 -14.75 35.05
N LEU A 19 5.39 -14.95 36.31
CA LEU A 19 5.95 -16.21 36.82
C LEU A 19 4.92 -17.09 37.56
N GLN A 20 3.64 -16.71 37.59
CA GLN A 20 2.59 -17.51 38.21
C GLN A 20 2.18 -18.69 37.30
N GLU A 21 2.02 -19.89 37.88
CA GLU A 21 1.82 -21.13 37.11
C GLU A 21 0.54 -21.14 36.24
N ASN A 22 -0.46 -20.34 36.59
CA ASN A 22 -1.72 -20.21 35.87
C ASN A 22 -1.76 -19.03 34.87
N PHE A 23 -0.67 -18.29 34.67
CA PHE A 23 -0.71 -17.00 33.94
C PHE A 23 -1.14 -17.13 32.46
N THR A 24 -2.28 -16.53 32.14
CA THR A 24 -2.83 -16.32 30.81
C THR A 24 -2.60 -14.87 30.33
N PRO A 25 -2.01 -14.66 29.13
CA PRO A 25 -1.89 -13.32 28.57
C PRO A 25 -3.09 -12.98 27.69
N THR A 26 -3.98 -12.15 28.26
CA THR A 26 -5.15 -11.50 27.60
C THR A 26 -4.87 -11.00 26.19
N ASN A 27 -3.77 -10.26 25.98
CA ASN A 27 -3.40 -9.72 24.68
C ASN A 27 -1.91 -9.93 24.36
N ASN A 28 -1.62 -10.48 23.18
CA ASN A 28 -0.26 -10.72 22.69
C ASN A 28 0.54 -9.43 22.48
N VAL A 29 -0.14 -8.34 22.09
CA VAL A 29 0.47 -7.04 21.73
C VAL A 29 1.23 -6.43 22.90
N TYR A 30 0.83 -6.72 24.15
CA TYR A 30 1.50 -6.19 25.34
C TYR A 30 2.98 -6.60 25.43
N PHE A 31 3.35 -7.84 25.10
CA PHE A 31 4.76 -8.26 25.13
C PHE A 31 5.61 -7.53 24.10
N GLU A 32 5.06 -7.25 22.91
CA GLU A 32 5.77 -6.54 21.85
C GLU A 32 5.85 -5.04 22.13
N LYS A 33 4.77 -4.41 22.63
CA LYS A 33 4.81 -3.02 23.14
C LYS A 33 5.81 -2.87 24.29
N LEU A 34 5.86 -3.81 25.24
CA LEU A 34 6.85 -3.81 26.33
C LEU A 34 8.29 -3.92 25.81
N ILE A 35 8.61 -4.89 24.95
CA ILE A 35 9.97 -5.04 24.38
C ILE A 35 10.38 -3.80 23.57
N THR A 36 9.43 -3.17 22.86
CA THR A 36 9.68 -1.94 22.10
C THR A 36 10.05 -0.80 23.05
N ASN A 37 9.19 -0.48 24.03
CA ASN A 37 9.45 0.57 25.04
C ASN A 37 10.76 0.32 25.81
N LEU A 38 11.04 -0.93 26.21
CA LEU A 38 12.26 -1.32 26.92
C LEU A 38 13.54 -1.25 26.06
N SER A 39 13.41 -1.10 24.74
CA SER A 39 14.53 -0.91 23.82
C SER A 39 14.88 0.56 23.56
N GLU A 40 14.02 1.49 23.98
CA GLU A 40 14.20 2.93 23.83
C GLU A 40 15.28 3.48 24.77
N LYS A 41 16.01 4.51 24.30
CA LYS A 41 17.14 5.11 25.03
C LYS A 41 16.76 5.58 26.43
N ASP A 42 15.57 6.16 26.58
CA ASP A 42 15.13 6.77 27.83
C ASP A 42 14.72 5.73 28.89
N ASN A 43 14.43 4.49 28.47
CA ASN A 43 14.03 3.38 29.35
C ASN A 43 15.17 2.41 29.71
N LEU A 44 16.39 2.60 29.16
CA LEU A 44 17.54 1.70 29.38
C LEU A 44 17.95 1.54 30.86
N TYR A 45 17.56 2.44 31.74
CA TYR A 45 17.78 2.32 33.20
C TYR A 45 17.07 1.09 33.80
N VAL A 46 15.97 0.62 33.20
CA VAL A 46 15.26 -0.60 33.62
C VAL A 46 16.15 -1.83 33.46
N LEU A 47 16.90 -1.93 32.36
CA LEU A 47 17.78 -3.06 32.04
C LEU A 47 18.98 -3.18 33.01
N GLN A 48 19.20 -2.17 33.85
CA GLN A 48 20.27 -2.11 34.85
C GLN A 48 19.74 -2.27 36.29
N ALA A 49 18.43 -2.37 36.48
CA ALA A 49 17.82 -2.48 37.81
C ALA A 49 18.04 -3.89 38.42
N PRO A 50 18.31 -4.02 39.74
CA PRO A 50 18.59 -5.32 40.37
C PRO A 50 17.51 -6.38 40.14
N PHE A 51 16.22 -5.99 40.19
CA PHE A 51 15.11 -6.93 39.98
C PHE A 51 15.12 -7.56 38.58
N ALA A 52 15.69 -6.89 37.56
CA ALA A 52 15.67 -7.38 36.19
C ALA A 52 16.53 -8.65 36.02
N ILE A 53 17.75 -8.65 36.57
CA ILE A 53 18.65 -9.82 36.51
C ILE A 53 18.18 -10.93 37.46
N GLU A 54 17.61 -10.59 38.61
CA GLU A 54 16.99 -11.56 39.52
C GLU A 54 15.76 -12.23 38.92
N TRP A 55 14.92 -11.49 38.20
CA TRP A 55 13.73 -12.04 37.53
C TRP A 55 14.10 -12.99 36.39
N VAL A 56 15.09 -12.66 35.56
CA VAL A 56 15.58 -13.57 34.51
C VAL A 56 16.12 -14.86 35.14
N ASP A 57 16.86 -14.77 36.25
CA ASP A 57 17.43 -15.95 36.92
C ASP A 57 16.36 -16.83 37.59
N LYS A 58 15.35 -16.23 38.24
CA LYS A 58 14.14 -16.92 38.73
C LYS A 58 13.39 -17.65 37.60
N CYS A 59 13.13 -16.95 36.50
CA CYS A 59 12.43 -17.48 35.33
C CYS A 59 13.19 -18.67 34.74
N MET A 60 14.51 -18.54 34.58
CA MET A 60 15.37 -19.63 34.11
C MET A 60 15.40 -20.83 35.06
N ALA A 61 15.38 -20.60 36.39
CA ALA A 61 15.33 -21.70 37.36
C ALA A 61 14.04 -22.53 37.20
N ILE A 62 12.88 -21.87 37.19
CA ILE A 62 11.58 -22.54 37.02
C ILE A 62 11.52 -23.30 35.68
N LEU A 63 11.96 -22.69 34.58
CA LEU A 63 12.01 -23.32 33.25
C LEU A 63 13.00 -24.51 33.16
N THR A 64 14.00 -24.57 34.05
CA THR A 64 14.96 -25.68 34.13
C THR A 64 14.40 -26.85 34.95
N GLU A 65 13.53 -26.59 35.93
CA GLU A 65 12.84 -27.61 36.71
C GLU A 65 11.65 -28.22 35.94
N ASP A 66 10.75 -27.38 35.41
CA ASP A 66 9.66 -27.79 34.54
C ASP A 66 9.27 -26.68 33.56
N PHE A 67 9.50 -26.94 32.28
CA PHE A 67 9.14 -26.03 31.18
C PHE A 67 7.63 -25.75 31.08
N GLY A 68 6.77 -26.64 31.61
CA GLY A 68 5.32 -26.46 31.58
C GLY A 68 4.78 -25.35 32.49
N LYS A 69 5.54 -24.93 33.51
CA LYS A 69 5.10 -23.99 34.56
C LYS A 69 5.03 -22.52 34.14
N ILE A 70 5.64 -22.15 33.01
CA ILE A 70 5.69 -20.75 32.55
C ILE A 70 5.14 -20.66 31.13
N ASN A 71 4.27 -19.69 30.91
CA ASN A 71 3.61 -19.48 29.63
C ASN A 71 4.65 -19.28 28.49
N PRO A 72 4.57 -20.02 27.36
CA PRO A 72 5.52 -19.90 26.26
C PRO A 72 5.74 -18.47 25.73
N LYS A 73 4.75 -17.59 25.86
CA LYS A 73 4.86 -16.16 25.50
C LYS A 73 5.74 -15.38 26.50
N VAL A 74 5.64 -15.68 27.80
CA VAL A 74 6.54 -15.14 28.84
C VAL A 74 7.97 -15.64 28.62
N THR A 75 8.17 -16.92 28.30
CA THR A 75 9.49 -17.46 27.95
C THR A 75 10.11 -16.72 26.75
N SER A 76 9.31 -16.49 25.70
CA SER A 76 9.72 -15.69 24.54
C SER A 76 10.07 -14.25 24.93
N PHE A 77 9.25 -13.59 25.75
CA PHE A 77 9.50 -12.24 26.26
C PHE A 77 10.80 -12.17 27.07
N MET A 78 11.01 -13.11 28.01
CA MET A 78 12.22 -13.20 28.85
C MET A 78 13.49 -13.33 28.01
N LEU A 79 13.48 -14.15 26.95
CA LEU A 79 14.63 -14.32 26.07
C LEU A 79 14.95 -13.05 25.26
N ASN A 80 13.92 -12.35 24.77
CA ASN A 80 14.09 -11.06 24.11
C ASN A 80 14.55 -9.96 25.09
N PHE A 81 14.05 -9.96 26.32
CA PHE A 81 14.50 -9.06 27.40
C PHE A 81 15.97 -9.31 27.78
N CYS A 82 16.38 -10.57 27.90
CA CYS A 82 17.78 -10.97 28.11
C CYS A 82 18.67 -10.54 26.93
N SER A 83 18.17 -10.60 25.69
CA SER A 83 18.84 -10.07 24.48
C SER A 83 18.98 -8.54 24.51
N LEU A 84 18.04 -7.80 25.10
CA LEU A 84 18.20 -6.36 25.37
C LEU A 84 19.24 -6.09 26.45
N MET A 85 19.17 -6.79 27.59
CA MET A 85 20.10 -6.64 28.72
C MET A 85 21.56 -6.92 28.33
N SER A 86 21.80 -7.97 27.54
CA SER A 86 23.14 -8.36 27.06
C SER A 86 23.75 -7.41 26.02
N LYS A 87 23.08 -6.31 25.65
CA LYS A 87 23.69 -5.15 24.95
C LYS A 87 24.60 -4.31 25.86
N ASN A 88 24.69 -4.64 27.15
CA ASN A 88 25.64 -4.06 28.09
C ASN A 88 26.65 -5.13 28.53
N GLU A 89 27.94 -4.87 28.30
CA GLU A 89 29.04 -5.81 28.58
C GLU A 89 29.14 -6.20 30.06
N TRP A 90 28.85 -5.28 30.99
CA TRP A 90 28.80 -5.58 32.42
C TRP A 90 27.68 -6.55 32.78
N VAL A 91 26.55 -6.48 32.08
CA VAL A 91 25.43 -7.40 32.29
C VAL A 91 25.74 -8.76 31.66
N LEU A 92 26.51 -8.82 30.56
CA LEU A 92 27.02 -10.07 29.99
C LEU A 92 27.93 -10.83 30.97
N VAL A 93 28.72 -10.13 31.80
CA VAL A 93 29.49 -10.77 32.89
C VAL A 93 28.55 -11.40 33.94
N MET A 94 27.54 -10.65 34.43
CA MET A 94 26.57 -11.19 35.41
C MET A 94 25.74 -12.37 34.86
N LEU A 95 25.36 -12.33 33.58
CA LEU A 95 24.67 -13.42 32.89
C LEU A 95 25.54 -14.69 32.80
N ARG A 96 26.86 -14.53 32.64
CA ARG A 96 27.84 -15.63 32.65
C ARG A 96 28.02 -16.20 34.05
N GLU A 97 28.16 -15.35 35.08
CA GLU A 97 28.33 -15.78 36.48
C GLU A 97 27.14 -16.60 36.99
N ARG A 98 25.91 -16.19 36.64
CA ARG A 98 24.66 -16.91 36.96
C ARG A 98 24.37 -18.12 36.03
N GLN A 99 25.27 -18.43 35.09
CA GLN A 99 25.13 -19.50 34.09
C GLN A 99 23.84 -19.41 33.24
N ILE A 100 23.25 -18.20 33.10
CA ILE A 100 21.94 -18.00 32.45
C ILE A 100 21.98 -18.43 30.97
N MET A 101 23.13 -18.26 30.30
CA MET A 101 23.33 -18.76 28.93
C MET A 101 23.31 -20.29 28.83
N ASP A 102 23.90 -20.99 29.81
CA ASP A 102 23.92 -22.45 29.83
C ASP A 102 22.54 -23.03 30.17
N LYS A 103 21.80 -22.39 31.10
CA LYS A 103 20.39 -22.69 31.36
C LYS A 103 19.55 -22.52 30.09
N ALA A 104 19.73 -21.42 29.36
CA ALA A 104 19.01 -21.15 28.11
C ALA A 104 19.25 -22.24 27.06
N LEU A 105 20.51 -22.63 26.80
CA LEU A 105 20.84 -23.69 25.86
C LEU A 105 20.32 -25.06 26.33
N PHE A 106 20.43 -25.38 27.62
CA PHE A 106 19.91 -26.63 28.18
C PHE A 106 18.38 -26.78 28.01
N ILE A 107 17.62 -25.71 28.25
CA ILE A 107 16.17 -25.68 28.00
C ILE A 107 15.89 -25.97 26.53
N ILE A 108 16.60 -25.29 25.61
CA ILE A 108 16.50 -25.49 24.16
C ILE A 108 16.80 -26.95 23.77
N GLU A 109 17.87 -27.55 24.30
CA GLU A 109 18.28 -28.91 23.97
C GLU A 109 17.33 -29.98 24.51
N THR A 110 16.73 -29.73 25.68
CA THR A 110 15.81 -30.67 26.33
C THR A 110 14.41 -30.66 25.69
N SER A 111 13.94 -29.51 25.20
CA SER A 111 12.56 -29.33 24.70
C SER A 111 12.43 -29.06 23.19
N LYS A 112 13.48 -29.35 22.39
CA LYS A 112 13.63 -29.00 20.95
C LYS A 112 12.34 -29.02 20.10
N ASN A 113 11.53 -30.07 20.22
CA ASN A 113 10.35 -30.30 19.39
C ASN A 113 9.06 -29.60 19.89
N ARG A 114 9.05 -28.99 21.09
CA ARG A 114 7.87 -28.34 21.68
C ARG A 114 7.83 -26.81 21.53
N PHE A 115 8.89 -26.18 21.02
CA PHE A 115 9.00 -24.73 20.98
C PHE A 115 8.19 -24.04 19.88
N ASN A 116 7.35 -23.09 20.30
CA ASN A 116 6.81 -22.03 19.46
C ASN A 116 7.95 -21.24 18.75
N PRO A 117 7.79 -20.84 17.47
CA PRO A 117 8.77 -20.03 16.74
C PRO A 117 9.30 -18.78 17.48
N SER A 118 8.46 -18.09 18.26
CA SER A 118 8.87 -16.88 18.98
C SER A 118 9.96 -17.12 20.02
N ILE A 119 9.94 -18.29 20.70
CA ILE A 119 11.00 -18.69 21.62
C ILE A 119 12.31 -18.90 20.86
N LYS A 120 12.27 -19.62 19.72
CA LYS A 120 13.45 -19.86 18.87
C LYS A 120 14.06 -18.55 18.35
N LEU A 121 13.21 -17.59 17.98
CA LEU A 121 13.63 -16.24 17.59
C LEU A 121 14.26 -15.47 18.75
N GLY A 122 13.69 -15.55 19.96
CA GLY A 122 14.27 -14.98 21.18
C GLY A 122 15.66 -15.54 21.51
N CYS A 123 15.83 -16.87 21.44
CA CYS A 123 17.13 -17.52 21.60
C CYS A 123 18.14 -17.08 20.55
N THR A 124 17.72 -16.97 19.29
CA THR A 124 18.60 -16.52 18.18
C THR A 124 19.03 -15.06 18.40
N ARG A 125 18.11 -14.18 18.81
CA ARG A 125 18.41 -12.79 19.18
C ARG A 125 19.35 -12.67 20.37
N LEU A 126 19.22 -13.55 21.37
CA LEU A 126 20.14 -13.62 22.51
C LEU A 126 21.55 -14.06 22.09
N LEU A 127 21.67 -15.04 21.18
CA LEU A 127 22.97 -15.39 20.59
C LEU A 127 23.55 -14.24 19.73
N ALA A 128 22.71 -13.45 19.06
CA ALA A 128 23.09 -12.28 18.25
C ALA A 128 23.40 -10.99 19.05
N SER A 129 23.03 -10.91 20.32
CA SER A 129 23.49 -9.84 21.21
C SER A 129 24.85 -10.19 21.81
N ILE A 130 25.09 -11.44 22.23
CA ILE A 130 26.38 -11.83 22.81
C ILE A 130 27.51 -11.97 21.79
N SER A 131 27.23 -12.33 20.53
CA SER A 131 28.25 -12.47 19.46
C SER A 131 29.01 -11.18 19.14
N ARG A 132 28.50 -10.03 19.62
CA ARG A 132 29.13 -8.71 19.51
C ARG A 132 30.39 -8.56 20.37
N TYR A 133 30.56 -9.42 21.37
CA TYR A 133 31.64 -9.35 22.36
C TYR A 133 32.58 -10.55 22.22
N SER A 134 33.89 -10.33 22.45
CA SER A 134 34.91 -11.38 22.39
C SER A 134 34.61 -12.55 23.34
N MET A 135 34.13 -12.27 24.55
CA MET A 135 33.71 -13.29 25.52
C MET A 135 32.49 -14.10 25.04
N GLY A 136 31.55 -13.47 24.33
CA GLY A 136 30.39 -14.15 23.75
C GLY A 136 30.77 -15.02 22.55
N MET A 137 31.67 -14.54 21.68
CA MET A 137 32.24 -15.36 20.60
C MET A 137 33.04 -16.55 21.11
N ALA A 138 33.81 -16.39 22.20
CA ALA A 138 34.50 -17.51 22.85
C ALA A 138 33.52 -18.54 23.42
N TYR A 139 32.41 -18.10 24.02
CA TYR A 139 31.33 -18.97 24.49
C TYR A 139 30.65 -19.72 23.33
N ILE A 140 30.29 -19.01 22.25
CA ILE A 140 29.72 -19.57 21.02
C ILE A 140 30.63 -20.67 20.44
N ARG A 141 31.96 -20.47 20.45
CA ARG A 141 32.94 -21.48 20.02
C ARG A 141 32.97 -22.69 20.95
N HIS A 142 33.08 -22.46 22.25
CA HIS A 142 33.20 -23.53 23.25
C HIS A 142 31.96 -24.43 23.30
N LYS A 143 30.77 -23.87 23.10
CA LYS A 143 29.48 -24.58 23.10
C LYS A 143 28.96 -24.95 21.71
N LYS A 144 29.74 -24.71 20.64
CA LYS A 144 29.39 -24.95 19.24
C LYS A 144 27.97 -24.48 18.86
N CYS A 145 27.57 -23.28 19.31
CA CYS A 145 26.18 -22.80 19.22
C CYS A 145 25.62 -22.72 17.78
N TRP A 146 26.48 -22.74 16.76
CA TRP A 146 26.05 -22.86 15.36
C TRP A 146 25.28 -24.15 15.07
N GLN A 147 25.50 -25.26 15.79
CA GLN A 147 24.76 -26.51 15.58
C GLN A 147 23.25 -26.31 15.77
N TYR A 148 22.86 -25.50 16.76
CA TYR A 148 21.47 -25.07 16.94
C TYR A 148 20.98 -24.19 15.77
N LEU A 149 21.80 -23.25 15.28
CA LEU A 149 21.43 -22.40 14.14
C LEU A 149 21.27 -23.20 12.85
N LEU A 150 22.07 -24.25 12.63
CA LEU A 150 21.93 -25.20 11.53
C LEU A 150 20.65 -26.04 11.67
N GLU A 151 20.31 -26.49 12.88
CA GLU A 151 19.04 -27.16 13.16
C GLU A 151 17.83 -26.25 12.88
N LEU A 152 17.93 -24.95 13.15
CA LEU A 152 16.92 -23.95 12.77
C LEU A 152 16.86 -23.67 11.26
N CYS A 153 18.00 -23.71 10.55
CA CYS A 153 18.06 -23.47 9.11
C CYS A 153 17.54 -24.66 8.28
N ASN A 154 17.68 -25.88 8.81
CA ASN A 154 17.44 -27.13 8.06
C ASN A 154 16.06 -27.77 8.32
N ARG A 155 15.26 -27.23 9.25
CA ARG A 155 13.91 -27.71 9.58
C ARG A 155 12.82 -26.74 9.10
N ASP A 156 11.61 -27.25 8.92
CA ASP A 156 10.41 -26.47 8.60
C ASP A 156 10.02 -25.50 9.72
N HIS A 157 10.58 -24.29 9.65
CA HIS A 157 10.36 -23.19 10.58
C HIS A 157 9.93 -21.94 9.81
N THR A 158 9.20 -21.05 10.47
CA THR A 158 8.75 -19.78 9.89
C THR A 158 9.91 -19.00 9.29
N LEU A 159 9.71 -18.39 8.11
CA LEU A 159 10.74 -17.65 7.36
C LEU A 159 11.55 -16.67 8.21
N TYR A 160 10.92 -16.01 9.19
CA TYR A 160 11.57 -15.10 10.14
C TYR A 160 12.68 -15.78 10.98
N VAL A 161 12.43 -16.98 11.51
CA VAL A 161 13.41 -17.74 12.31
C VAL A 161 14.56 -18.20 11.43
N VAL A 162 14.26 -18.71 10.22
CA VAL A 162 15.29 -19.16 9.27
C VAL A 162 16.16 -17.98 8.83
N ARG A 163 15.56 -16.82 8.52
CA ARG A 163 16.30 -15.59 8.13
C ARG A 163 17.23 -15.09 9.23
N GLU A 164 16.74 -15.00 10.47
CA GLU A 164 17.54 -14.54 11.61
C GLU A 164 18.70 -15.51 11.91
N ALA A 165 18.43 -16.82 11.87
CA ALA A 165 19.45 -17.85 12.08
C ALA A 165 20.53 -17.83 11.00
N ARG A 166 20.16 -17.67 9.72
CA ARG A 166 21.10 -17.52 8.60
C ARG A 166 21.98 -16.27 8.76
N HIS A 167 21.39 -15.13 9.08
CA HIS A 167 22.11 -13.87 9.29
C HIS A 167 23.09 -13.94 10.47
N LEU A 168 22.68 -14.51 11.61
CA LEU A 168 23.57 -14.72 12.74
C LEU A 168 24.70 -15.71 12.41
N LEU A 169 24.39 -16.82 11.72
CA LEU A 169 25.39 -17.79 11.31
C LEU A 169 26.45 -17.16 10.39
N TYR A 170 26.02 -16.34 9.42
CA TYR A 170 26.95 -15.54 8.61
C TYR A 170 27.81 -14.60 9.47
N SER A 171 27.19 -13.85 10.39
CA SER A 171 27.89 -12.91 11.29
C SER A 171 28.96 -13.60 12.16
N ILE A 172 28.68 -14.81 12.65
CA ILE A 172 29.63 -15.65 13.39
C ILE A 172 30.80 -16.08 12.48
N ILE A 173 30.50 -16.60 11.27
CA ILE A 173 31.52 -17.05 10.31
C ILE A 173 32.41 -15.88 9.87
N TYR A 174 31.84 -14.73 9.51
CA TYR A 174 32.58 -13.50 9.15
C TYR A 174 33.47 -13.02 10.31
N THR A 175 32.97 -13.06 11.55
CA THR A 175 33.76 -12.65 12.73
C THR A 175 34.93 -13.61 12.99
N PHE A 176 34.76 -14.93 12.81
CA PHE A 176 35.89 -15.87 12.89
C PHE A 176 36.86 -15.70 11.71
N SER A 177 36.35 -15.57 10.48
CA SER A 177 37.13 -15.45 9.23
C SER A 177 38.03 -14.21 9.22
N VAL A 178 37.47 -13.02 9.50
CA VAL A 178 38.16 -11.74 9.26
C VAL A 178 38.71 -11.13 10.55
N LYS A 179 37.88 -11.07 11.61
CA LYS A 179 38.22 -10.35 12.84
C LYS A 179 39.09 -11.17 13.80
N ALA A 180 38.79 -12.47 13.95
CA ALA A 180 39.60 -13.38 14.77
C ALA A 180 40.70 -14.11 13.96
N LYS A 181 40.55 -14.19 12.62
CA LYS A 181 41.41 -14.95 11.69
C LYS A 181 41.58 -16.42 12.08
N ASP A 182 40.51 -17.02 12.59
CA ASP A 182 40.46 -18.40 13.06
C ASP A 182 39.88 -19.32 11.99
N GLU A 183 40.74 -19.71 11.05
CA GLU A 183 40.39 -20.55 9.91
C GLU A 183 39.84 -21.93 10.34
N GLN A 184 40.33 -22.48 11.45
CA GLN A 184 39.86 -23.76 12.00
C GLN A 184 38.39 -23.68 12.46
N ALA A 185 37.98 -22.60 13.13
CA ALA A 185 36.57 -22.39 13.50
C ALA A 185 35.67 -22.25 12.27
N VAL A 186 36.14 -21.53 11.23
CA VAL A 186 35.40 -21.40 9.96
C VAL A 186 35.27 -22.75 9.26
N LEU A 187 36.35 -23.53 9.17
CA LEU A 187 36.36 -24.87 8.56
C LEU A 187 35.43 -25.86 9.28
N GLU A 188 35.41 -25.85 10.63
CA GLU A 188 34.48 -26.68 11.40
C GLU A 188 33.02 -26.34 11.04
N ILE A 189 32.65 -25.05 11.05
CA ILE A 189 31.29 -24.61 10.73
C ILE A 189 30.91 -24.94 9.28
N LEU A 190 31.81 -24.67 8.31
CA LEU A 190 31.56 -24.96 6.90
C LEU A 190 31.45 -26.47 6.62
N HIS A 191 32.21 -27.30 7.33
CA HIS A 191 32.06 -28.75 7.23
C HIS A 191 30.68 -29.21 7.73
N GLU A 192 30.16 -28.66 8.83
CA GLU A 192 28.82 -28.98 9.32
C GLU A 192 27.71 -28.53 8.36
N ILE A 193 27.92 -27.41 7.65
CA ILE A 193 27.01 -26.90 6.60
C ILE A 193 27.02 -27.80 5.36
N VAL A 194 28.20 -28.24 4.89
CA VAL A 194 28.32 -29.00 3.64
C VAL A 194 28.03 -30.50 3.82
N ARG A 195 28.13 -31.03 5.06
CA ARG A 195 27.86 -32.43 5.43
C ARG A 195 26.59 -33.02 4.80
N PRO A 196 25.40 -32.38 4.82
CA PRO A 196 24.17 -32.95 4.27
C PRO A 196 24.20 -33.14 2.75
N ILE A 197 25.09 -32.44 2.04
CA ILE A 197 25.31 -32.65 0.60
C ILE A 197 26.35 -33.77 0.41
N GLN A 198 27.49 -33.72 1.10
CA GLN A 198 28.56 -34.71 0.96
C GLN A 198 28.10 -36.14 1.30
N GLU A 199 27.47 -36.35 2.46
CA GLU A 199 27.04 -37.68 2.93
C GLU A 199 25.97 -38.33 2.05
N ASN A 200 25.19 -37.54 1.31
CA ASN A 200 24.09 -38.02 0.47
C ASN A 200 24.45 -38.13 -1.03
N VAL A 201 25.48 -37.41 -1.50
CA VAL A 201 26.00 -37.54 -2.87
C VAL A 201 27.04 -38.68 -2.97
N PHE A 202 27.81 -38.93 -1.92
CA PHE A 202 28.89 -39.92 -1.90
C PHE A 202 28.60 -41.10 -0.97
N LYS A 203 28.45 -42.31 -1.54
CA LYS A 203 28.47 -43.55 -0.76
C LYS A 203 29.90 -43.86 -0.32
N VAL A 204 30.13 -43.90 1.00
CA VAL A 204 31.44 -44.23 1.58
C VAL A 204 31.89 -45.61 1.10
N GLY A 205 33.05 -45.66 0.43
CA GLY A 205 33.67 -46.91 -0.04
C GLY A 205 33.38 -47.30 -1.49
N THR A 206 32.61 -46.54 -2.26
CA THR A 206 32.36 -46.81 -3.70
C THR A 206 32.44 -45.56 -4.56
N GLU A 207 33.26 -45.59 -5.61
CA GLU A 207 33.33 -44.52 -6.63
C GLU A 207 32.07 -44.47 -7.52
N SER A 208 31.23 -45.52 -7.50
CA SER A 208 29.96 -45.58 -8.22
C SER A 208 28.87 -44.74 -7.54
N ILE A 209 28.50 -43.64 -8.20
CA ILE A 209 27.40 -42.76 -7.82
C ILE A 209 26.07 -43.51 -8.01
N MET A 210 25.32 -43.72 -6.91
CA MET A 210 24.17 -44.63 -6.90
C MET A 210 23.11 -44.25 -5.83
N VAL A 211 22.65 -42.99 -5.87
CA VAL A 211 21.55 -42.44 -5.06
C VAL A 211 20.59 -41.70 -5.99
N ASN A 212 19.27 -41.89 -5.83
CA ASN A 212 18.28 -41.10 -6.56
C ASN A 212 18.12 -39.74 -5.89
N VAL A 213 18.48 -38.67 -6.59
CA VAL A 213 18.42 -37.29 -6.09
C VAL A 213 17.06 -36.62 -6.40
N ASP A 214 16.13 -37.31 -7.08
CA ASP A 214 14.72 -36.91 -7.23
C ASP A 214 13.78 -37.52 -6.16
N ASP A 215 14.32 -37.97 -5.01
CA ASP A 215 13.50 -38.24 -3.81
C ASP A 215 13.09 -36.94 -3.10
N SER A 216 11.83 -36.88 -2.65
CA SER A 216 11.23 -35.67 -2.07
C SER A 216 11.83 -35.31 -0.70
N GLU A 217 12.04 -36.29 0.18
CA GLU A 217 12.60 -36.04 1.52
C GLU A 217 14.07 -35.62 1.43
N LEU A 218 14.81 -36.21 0.49
CA LEU A 218 16.19 -35.86 0.20
C LEU A 218 16.32 -34.46 -0.44
N GLN A 219 15.49 -34.15 -1.44
CA GLN A 219 15.46 -32.81 -2.05
C GLN A 219 15.08 -31.74 -1.02
N HIS A 220 14.22 -32.05 -0.06
CA HIS A 220 13.87 -31.12 1.01
C HIS A 220 15.07 -30.78 1.90
N LYS A 221 15.79 -31.80 2.39
CA LYS A 221 17.00 -31.65 3.22
C LYS A 221 18.16 -30.97 2.49
N MET A 222 18.37 -31.30 1.22
CA MET A 222 19.37 -30.63 0.39
C MET A 222 18.99 -29.18 0.09
N SER A 223 17.70 -28.89 -0.15
CA SER A 223 17.22 -27.55 -0.48
C SER A 223 17.54 -26.52 0.60
N SER A 224 17.31 -26.84 1.89
CA SER A 224 17.61 -25.91 2.99
C SER A 224 19.11 -25.63 3.12
N THR A 225 19.95 -26.63 2.82
CA THR A 225 21.41 -26.53 2.79
C THR A 225 21.91 -25.67 1.60
N LEU A 226 21.36 -25.88 0.40
CA LEU A 226 21.66 -25.11 -0.80
C LEU A 226 21.23 -23.63 -0.65
N ASP A 227 20.05 -23.39 -0.09
CA ASP A 227 19.57 -22.03 0.21
C ASP A 227 20.46 -21.32 1.25
N LEU A 228 21.00 -22.06 2.23
CA LEU A 228 21.95 -21.53 3.23
C LEU A 228 23.31 -21.20 2.60
N LEU A 229 23.88 -22.11 1.80
CA LEU A 229 25.12 -21.87 1.07
C LEU A 229 25.00 -20.67 0.12
N SER A 230 23.90 -20.59 -0.63
CA SER A 230 23.58 -19.45 -1.49
C SER A 230 23.57 -18.14 -0.71
N TYR A 231 22.87 -18.09 0.43
CA TYR A 231 22.86 -16.92 1.31
C TYR A 231 24.26 -16.54 1.81
N LEU A 232 25.06 -17.50 2.29
CA LEU A 232 26.41 -17.23 2.77
C LEU A 232 27.31 -16.62 1.68
N PHE A 233 27.28 -17.17 0.47
CA PHE A 233 28.06 -16.64 -0.66
C PHE A 233 27.55 -15.26 -1.11
N GLU A 234 26.25 -15.01 -1.10
CA GLU A 234 25.70 -13.68 -1.41
C GLU A 234 26.13 -12.61 -0.40
N GLN A 235 26.21 -12.93 0.89
CA GLN A 235 26.66 -11.97 1.91
C GLN A 235 28.16 -11.63 1.78
N THR A 236 29.00 -12.46 1.16
CA THR A 236 30.40 -12.09 0.85
C THR A 236 30.53 -11.06 -0.29
N LEU A 237 29.46 -10.78 -1.03
CA LEU A 237 29.41 -9.71 -2.03
C LEU A 237 29.15 -8.34 -1.36
N GLU A 238 28.37 -8.36 -0.28
CA GLU A 238 27.92 -7.18 0.48
C GLU A 238 28.87 -6.82 1.64
N SER A 239 29.77 -7.73 2.06
CA SER A 239 30.64 -7.54 3.23
C SER A 239 31.75 -6.52 3.02
N GLU A 240 31.97 -5.62 3.98
CA GLU A 240 32.97 -4.55 3.93
C GLU A 240 34.41 -5.05 3.68
N GLU A 241 34.72 -6.27 4.15
CA GLU A 241 36.03 -6.91 4.05
C GLU A 241 35.94 -8.28 3.33
N LYS A 242 37.10 -8.72 2.82
CA LYS A 242 37.31 -9.96 2.06
C LYS A 242 37.30 -11.21 2.98
N THR A 243 36.50 -12.22 2.65
CA THR A 243 36.28 -13.42 3.51
C THR A 243 36.77 -14.71 2.85
N ASN A 244 37.58 -15.52 3.55
CA ASN A 244 38.12 -16.78 3.02
C ASN A 244 37.07 -17.91 2.76
N ILE A 245 35.78 -17.68 3.04
CA ILE A 245 34.68 -18.66 2.97
C ILE A 245 34.65 -19.43 1.64
N ALA A 246 34.67 -18.74 0.49
CA ALA A 246 34.58 -19.38 -0.82
C ALA A 246 35.79 -20.29 -1.12
N ASN A 247 37.00 -19.80 -0.81
CA ASN A 247 38.24 -20.55 -0.94
C ASN A 247 38.23 -21.84 -0.10
N LEU A 248 37.82 -21.76 1.17
CA LEU A 248 37.75 -22.93 2.06
C LEU A 248 36.74 -23.98 1.57
N CYS A 249 35.58 -23.54 1.05
CA CYS A 249 34.61 -24.44 0.42
C CYS A 249 35.14 -25.12 -0.86
N GLN A 250 36.07 -24.49 -1.58
CA GLN A 250 36.73 -25.11 -2.72
C GLN A 250 37.82 -26.08 -2.27
N THR A 251 38.81 -25.62 -1.50
CA THR A 251 40.03 -26.38 -1.18
C THR A 251 39.78 -27.57 -0.26
N HIS A 252 38.90 -27.46 0.74
CA HIS A 252 38.67 -28.53 1.72
C HIS A 252 37.45 -29.40 1.41
N HIS A 253 36.49 -28.90 0.63
CA HIS A 253 35.20 -29.58 0.41
C HIS A 253 34.90 -29.93 -1.06
N ASN A 254 35.72 -29.47 -2.03
CA ASN A 254 35.48 -29.63 -3.47
C ASN A 254 34.03 -29.28 -3.86
N LEU A 255 33.52 -28.18 -3.31
CA LEU A 255 32.08 -27.88 -3.34
C LEU A 255 31.55 -27.68 -4.77
N GLU A 256 32.31 -27.04 -5.65
CA GLU A 256 31.93 -26.85 -7.06
C GLU A 256 31.70 -28.19 -7.78
N LEU A 257 32.64 -29.13 -7.69
CA LEU A 257 32.50 -30.48 -8.27
C LEU A 257 31.32 -31.25 -7.67
N THR A 258 31.04 -31.04 -6.38
CA THR A 258 29.92 -31.69 -5.69
C THR A 258 28.57 -31.11 -6.14
N ILE A 259 28.50 -29.79 -6.35
CA ILE A 259 27.33 -29.10 -6.90
C ILE A 259 27.08 -29.51 -8.36
N TRP A 260 28.12 -29.62 -9.21
CA TRP A 260 27.96 -30.11 -10.58
C TRP A 260 27.42 -31.55 -10.65
N LYS A 261 27.81 -32.44 -9.73
CA LYS A 261 27.21 -33.78 -9.65
C LYS A 261 25.71 -33.73 -9.35
N LEU A 262 25.26 -32.86 -8.44
CA LEU A 262 23.82 -32.63 -8.21
C LEU A 262 23.10 -32.14 -9.48
N VAL A 263 23.74 -31.26 -10.26
CA VAL A 263 23.20 -30.75 -11.54
C VAL A 263 22.98 -31.89 -12.56
N GLU A 264 23.88 -32.86 -12.64
CA GLU A 264 23.73 -34.03 -13.52
C GLU A 264 22.62 -34.98 -13.03
N MET A 265 22.53 -35.22 -11.73
CA MET A 265 21.65 -36.24 -11.13
C MET A 265 20.17 -35.86 -11.05
N THR A 266 19.82 -34.56 -11.06
CA THR A 266 18.43 -34.09 -10.97
C THR A 266 17.71 -34.01 -12.32
N GLN A 267 16.42 -34.37 -12.35
CA GLN A 267 15.49 -33.98 -13.41
C GLN A 267 14.49 -32.90 -12.96
N ASN A 268 14.22 -32.76 -11.65
CA ASN A 268 13.34 -31.73 -11.10
C ASN A 268 13.85 -30.32 -11.46
N THR A 269 13.08 -29.58 -12.27
CA THR A 269 13.41 -28.22 -12.73
C THR A 269 13.52 -27.21 -11.59
N SER A 270 12.73 -27.36 -10.52
CA SER A 270 12.73 -26.45 -9.36
C SER A 270 13.96 -26.68 -8.46
N PHE A 271 14.27 -27.95 -8.16
CA PHE A 271 15.48 -28.30 -7.41
C PHE A 271 16.76 -27.95 -8.19
N LEU A 272 16.78 -28.19 -9.50
CA LEU A 272 17.85 -27.75 -10.39
C LEU A 272 18.10 -26.23 -10.33
N TYR A 273 17.05 -25.41 -10.20
CA TYR A 273 17.24 -23.96 -10.02
C TYR A 273 17.98 -23.64 -8.73
N LYS A 274 17.67 -24.30 -7.59
CA LYS A 274 18.40 -24.10 -6.32
C LYS A 274 19.88 -24.49 -6.40
N ILE A 275 20.18 -25.59 -7.10
CA ILE A 275 21.55 -26.04 -7.31
C ILE A 275 22.32 -25.01 -8.18
N LEU A 276 21.72 -24.54 -9.27
CA LEU A 276 22.32 -23.53 -10.16
C LEU A 276 22.43 -22.15 -9.50
N HIS A 277 21.50 -21.79 -8.60
CA HIS A 277 21.59 -20.60 -7.75
C HIS A 277 22.82 -20.70 -6.85
N THR A 278 22.98 -21.80 -6.13
CA THR A 278 24.15 -22.04 -5.26
C THR A 278 25.46 -21.97 -6.03
N LEU A 279 25.52 -22.58 -7.23
CA LEU A 279 26.67 -22.51 -8.13
C LEU A 279 26.97 -21.07 -8.58
N THR A 280 25.93 -20.31 -8.92
CA THR A 280 26.05 -18.92 -9.37
C THR A 280 26.54 -18.01 -8.24
N SER A 281 25.98 -18.13 -7.03
CA SER A 281 26.47 -17.38 -5.87
C SER A 281 27.92 -17.76 -5.52
N LEU A 282 28.30 -19.04 -5.64
CA LEU A 282 29.70 -19.48 -5.48
C LEU A 282 30.63 -18.85 -6.54
N ASN A 283 30.22 -18.76 -7.81
CA ASN A 283 31.00 -18.07 -8.86
C ASN A 283 31.26 -16.60 -8.51
N PHE A 284 30.24 -15.87 -8.04
CA PHE A 284 30.40 -14.47 -7.59
C PHE A 284 31.28 -14.35 -6.35
N ALA A 285 31.10 -15.21 -5.34
CA ALA A 285 31.92 -15.20 -4.12
C ALA A 285 33.40 -15.55 -4.41
N THR A 286 33.64 -16.46 -5.37
CA THR A 286 35.00 -16.82 -5.84
C THR A 286 35.64 -15.67 -6.61
N LEU A 287 34.88 -14.96 -7.46
CA LEU A 287 35.37 -13.76 -8.14
C LEU A 287 35.84 -12.69 -7.13
N VAL A 288 35.04 -12.41 -6.10
CA VAL A 288 35.43 -11.47 -5.03
C VAL A 288 36.64 -11.99 -4.25
N GLN A 289 36.64 -13.26 -3.83
CA GLN A 289 37.73 -13.84 -3.05
C GLN A 289 39.06 -13.93 -3.81
N ASP A 290 39.04 -14.15 -5.12
CA ASP A 290 40.26 -14.32 -5.91
C ASP A 290 40.75 -13.01 -6.55
N GLN A 291 39.85 -12.06 -6.88
CA GLN A 291 40.15 -10.94 -7.79
C GLN A 291 39.84 -9.54 -7.23
N TRP A 292 39.18 -9.43 -6.08
CA TRP A 292 38.96 -8.14 -5.40
C TRP A 292 39.91 -7.99 -4.21
N ASP A 293 40.75 -6.96 -4.19
CA ASP A 293 41.57 -6.60 -3.03
C ASP A 293 41.12 -5.25 -2.45
N GLU A 294 41.15 -4.18 -3.26
CA GLU A 294 40.52 -2.89 -2.95
C GLU A 294 39.86 -2.31 -4.22
N GLY A 295 38.84 -1.46 -4.04
CA GLY A 295 38.22 -0.72 -5.13
C GLY A 295 37.41 -1.58 -6.13
N THR A 296 37.59 -1.33 -7.42
CA THR A 296 36.88 -1.98 -8.53
C THR A 296 37.73 -3.07 -9.17
N ILE A 297 37.14 -4.24 -9.43
CA ILE A 297 37.83 -5.38 -10.07
C ILE A 297 38.15 -5.03 -11.53
N THR A 298 39.36 -5.36 -12.00
CA THR A 298 39.79 -5.10 -13.37
C THR A 298 38.98 -5.92 -14.40
N PRO A 299 38.60 -5.34 -15.57
CA PRO A 299 37.82 -6.02 -16.60
C PRO A 299 38.37 -7.37 -17.04
N GLU A 300 39.70 -7.51 -17.07
CA GLU A 300 40.44 -8.69 -17.53
C GLU A 300 40.22 -9.91 -16.61
N HIS A 301 40.04 -9.69 -15.31
CA HIS A 301 39.89 -10.75 -14.31
C HIS A 301 38.52 -11.47 -14.38
N PHE A 302 37.56 -10.91 -15.10
CA PHE A 302 36.22 -11.50 -15.28
C PHE A 302 36.17 -12.62 -16.31
N ASN A 303 37.22 -12.90 -17.07
CA ASN A 303 37.16 -13.88 -18.17
C ASN A 303 36.69 -15.28 -17.71
N ARG A 304 37.26 -15.82 -16.62
CA ARG A 304 36.82 -17.11 -16.03
C ARG A 304 35.35 -17.06 -15.57
N PHE A 305 34.92 -15.94 -15.00
CA PHE A 305 33.53 -15.73 -14.56
C PHE A 305 32.56 -15.69 -15.75
N GLY A 306 32.90 -14.98 -16.82
CA GLY A 306 32.12 -14.91 -18.06
C GLY A 306 31.98 -16.27 -18.76
N LEU A 307 33.05 -17.07 -18.77
CA LEU A 307 33.00 -18.45 -19.27
C LEU A 307 32.10 -19.35 -18.41
N ASN A 308 32.17 -19.26 -17.07
CA ASN A 308 31.28 -20.01 -16.18
C ASN A 308 29.80 -19.60 -16.37
N PHE A 309 29.52 -18.30 -16.56
CA PHE A 309 28.19 -17.79 -16.92
C PHE A 309 27.69 -18.40 -18.24
N TYR A 310 28.43 -18.26 -19.35
CA TYR A 310 27.99 -18.78 -20.64
C TYR A 310 27.85 -20.30 -20.68
N ASN A 311 28.70 -21.05 -19.97
CA ASN A 311 28.54 -22.49 -19.81
C ASN A 311 27.25 -22.84 -19.04
N THR A 312 26.90 -22.09 -18.00
CA THR A 312 25.64 -22.27 -17.24
C THR A 312 24.41 -22.02 -18.13
N MET A 313 24.42 -20.93 -18.91
CA MET A 313 23.32 -20.58 -19.82
C MET A 313 23.16 -21.61 -20.96
N LYS A 314 24.29 -21.97 -21.59
CA LYS A 314 24.38 -23.02 -22.64
C LYS A 314 23.89 -24.38 -22.13
N PHE A 315 24.22 -24.75 -20.88
CA PHE A 315 23.71 -25.96 -20.23
C PHE A 315 22.18 -25.93 -20.08
N CYS A 316 21.62 -24.84 -19.55
CA CYS A 316 20.17 -24.70 -19.35
C CYS A 316 19.40 -24.85 -20.68
N VAL A 317 19.88 -24.23 -21.75
CA VAL A 317 19.30 -24.36 -23.10
C VAL A 317 19.45 -25.78 -23.65
N THR A 318 20.63 -26.39 -23.49
CA THR A 318 20.92 -27.74 -24.04
C THR A 318 20.09 -28.85 -23.36
N ARG A 319 19.73 -28.71 -22.07
CA ARG A 319 18.76 -29.60 -21.38
C ARG A 319 17.31 -29.12 -21.46
N THR A 320 16.98 -28.21 -22.39
CA THR A 320 15.66 -27.58 -22.62
C THR A 320 15.00 -26.97 -21.36
N LYS A 321 15.79 -26.65 -20.33
CA LYS A 321 15.34 -26.00 -19.09
C LYS A 321 15.26 -24.47 -19.27
N LEU A 322 14.50 -24.03 -20.28
CA LEU A 322 14.45 -22.63 -20.73
C LEU A 322 14.03 -21.64 -19.63
N LEU A 323 13.10 -22.03 -18.75
CA LEU A 323 12.72 -21.22 -17.59
C LEU A 323 13.88 -21.00 -16.61
N ASN A 324 14.74 -22.00 -16.40
CA ASN A 324 15.92 -21.85 -15.54
C ASN A 324 16.96 -20.94 -16.20
N CYS A 325 17.05 -20.93 -17.54
CA CYS A 325 17.89 -19.96 -18.27
C CYS A 325 17.46 -18.51 -17.95
N ILE A 326 16.16 -18.20 -18.03
CA ILE A 326 15.60 -16.86 -17.73
C ILE A 326 15.86 -16.48 -16.26
N LYS A 327 15.55 -17.38 -15.31
CA LYS A 327 15.76 -17.14 -13.87
C LYS A 327 17.23 -17.01 -13.48
N ILE A 328 18.14 -17.69 -14.18
CA ILE A 328 19.57 -17.55 -13.94
C ILE A 328 20.07 -16.21 -14.52
N ALA A 329 19.56 -15.73 -15.66
CA ALA A 329 19.84 -14.37 -16.12
C ALA A 329 19.37 -13.29 -15.10
N GLU A 330 18.19 -13.48 -14.51
CA GLU A 330 17.67 -12.63 -13.40
C GLU A 330 18.62 -12.66 -12.19
N LEU A 331 19.01 -13.85 -11.74
CA LEU A 331 19.95 -14.01 -10.62
C LEU A 331 21.31 -13.36 -10.90
N TYR A 332 21.92 -13.60 -12.06
CA TYR A 332 23.20 -12.97 -12.41
C TYR A 332 23.09 -11.44 -12.41
N HIS A 333 21.94 -10.86 -12.79
CA HIS A 333 21.75 -9.40 -12.79
C HIS A 333 21.60 -8.85 -11.37
N VAL A 334 20.84 -9.53 -10.51
CA VAL A 334 20.70 -9.19 -9.08
C VAL A 334 22.06 -9.28 -8.36
N LEU A 335 22.81 -10.37 -8.54
CA LEU A 335 24.12 -10.55 -7.90
C LEU A 335 25.18 -9.60 -8.49
N TRP A 336 25.10 -9.27 -9.77
CA TRP A 336 25.95 -8.25 -10.38
C TRP A 336 25.75 -6.88 -9.72
N LYS A 337 24.49 -6.43 -9.54
CA LYS A 337 24.23 -5.16 -8.84
C LYS A 337 24.55 -5.21 -7.34
N LYS A 338 24.61 -6.40 -6.70
CA LYS A 338 25.15 -6.57 -5.33
C LYS A 338 26.65 -6.30 -5.22
N LEU A 339 27.44 -6.45 -6.28
CA LEU A 339 28.86 -6.07 -6.27
C LEU A 339 29.07 -4.56 -6.10
N GLY A 340 28.06 -3.73 -6.41
CA GLY A 340 28.15 -2.28 -6.27
C GLY A 340 29.35 -1.69 -7.01
N SER A 341 30.16 -0.89 -6.32
CA SER A 341 31.38 -0.26 -6.86
C SER A 341 32.51 -1.24 -7.20
N ARG A 342 32.40 -2.54 -6.87
CA ARG A 342 33.39 -3.57 -7.23
C ARG A 342 33.27 -3.99 -8.70
N ALA A 343 32.10 -3.80 -9.31
CA ALA A 343 31.86 -4.12 -10.71
C ALA A 343 32.33 -2.96 -11.63
N PRO A 344 33.14 -3.21 -12.67
CA PRO A 344 33.44 -2.23 -13.70
C PRO A 344 32.25 -2.07 -14.67
N THR A 345 32.22 -0.97 -15.43
CA THR A 345 31.16 -0.71 -16.44
C THR A 345 31.17 -1.71 -17.60
N GLU A 346 32.35 -2.24 -17.93
CA GLU A 346 32.57 -3.26 -18.95
C GLU A 346 33.53 -4.31 -18.43
N ILE A 347 33.34 -5.56 -18.85
CA ILE A 347 34.23 -6.69 -18.55
C ILE A 347 34.78 -7.30 -19.84
N GLN A 348 35.94 -7.94 -19.75
CA GLN A 348 36.47 -8.73 -20.85
C GLN A 348 35.99 -10.19 -20.72
N ILE A 349 35.46 -10.73 -21.82
CA ILE A 349 35.19 -12.16 -21.99
C ILE A 349 35.85 -12.61 -23.28
N GLU A 350 36.80 -13.55 -23.16
CA GLU A 350 37.76 -13.92 -24.18
C GLU A 350 38.44 -12.70 -24.84
N THR A 351 38.06 -12.34 -26.06
CA THR A 351 38.60 -11.20 -26.83
C THR A 351 37.67 -9.99 -26.90
N GLU A 352 36.44 -10.10 -26.39
CA GLU A 352 35.43 -9.04 -26.46
C GLU A 352 35.34 -8.28 -25.13
N ARG A 353 35.11 -6.97 -25.18
CA ARG A 353 34.70 -6.17 -24.01
C ARG A 353 33.20 -5.88 -24.10
N VAL A 354 32.49 -6.12 -22.99
CA VAL A 354 31.02 -6.08 -22.94
C VAL A 354 30.50 -5.39 -21.68
N LYS A 355 29.43 -4.62 -21.81
CA LYS A 355 28.53 -4.35 -20.68
C LYS A 355 27.85 -5.69 -20.31
N PHE A 356 28.19 -6.27 -19.16
CA PHE A 356 27.70 -7.61 -18.77
C PHE A 356 26.16 -7.66 -18.69
N GLU A 357 25.56 -6.63 -18.09
CA GLU A 357 24.12 -6.54 -17.88
C GLU A 357 23.31 -6.51 -19.18
N ASN A 358 23.90 -5.99 -20.27
CA ASN A 358 23.26 -6.00 -21.59
C ASN A 358 23.15 -7.43 -22.14
N GLN A 359 24.09 -8.32 -21.79
CA GLN A 359 24.00 -9.74 -22.12
C GLN A 359 22.84 -10.40 -21.36
N LEU A 360 22.70 -10.05 -20.07
CA LEU A 360 21.66 -10.58 -19.19
C LEU A 360 20.26 -10.15 -19.63
N ILE A 361 20.06 -8.87 -19.97
CA ILE A 361 18.75 -8.39 -20.43
C ILE A 361 18.37 -9.00 -21.78
N THR A 362 19.32 -9.17 -22.72
CA THR A 362 19.05 -9.86 -24.00
C THR A 362 18.45 -11.26 -23.78
N PHE A 363 18.99 -12.06 -22.85
CA PHE A 363 18.41 -13.38 -22.53
C PHE A 363 16.99 -13.31 -21.96
N GLN A 364 16.65 -12.27 -21.21
CA GLN A 364 15.29 -12.06 -20.69
C GLN A 364 14.33 -11.50 -21.74
N LEU A 365 14.83 -10.80 -22.77
CA LEU A 365 14.01 -10.32 -23.89
C LEU A 365 13.67 -11.44 -24.89
N MET A 366 14.50 -12.49 -25.01
CA MET A 366 14.27 -13.57 -26.00
C MET A 366 12.84 -14.15 -26.02
N PRO A 367 12.18 -14.48 -24.89
CA PRO A 367 10.81 -14.99 -24.90
C PRO A 367 9.78 -14.01 -25.46
N LEU A 368 9.95 -12.70 -25.22
CA LEU A 368 9.10 -11.65 -25.81
C LEU A 368 9.29 -11.60 -27.34
N LEU A 369 10.54 -11.71 -27.81
CA LEU A 369 10.85 -11.72 -29.24
C LEU A 369 10.32 -12.96 -29.96
N PHE A 370 10.06 -14.07 -29.27
CA PHE A 370 9.43 -15.27 -29.83
C PHE A 370 7.89 -15.28 -29.78
N LEU A 371 7.27 -14.29 -29.14
CA LEU A 371 5.85 -13.99 -29.39
C LEU A 371 5.64 -13.39 -30.79
N LEU A 372 6.67 -12.74 -31.34
CA LEU A 372 6.62 -12.06 -32.63
C LEU A 372 6.51 -13.07 -33.78
N ARG A 373 5.31 -13.19 -34.34
CA ARG A 373 4.96 -14.16 -35.39
C ARG A 373 4.45 -13.46 -36.66
N SER A 374 4.02 -12.21 -36.59
CA SER A 374 3.59 -11.45 -37.76
C SER A 374 4.72 -11.20 -38.76
N GLY A 375 4.42 -11.42 -40.04
CA GLY A 375 5.27 -11.04 -41.16
C GLY A 375 5.23 -9.54 -41.49
N SER A 376 4.38 -8.73 -40.86
CA SER A 376 4.30 -7.28 -41.08
C SER A 376 5.39 -6.51 -40.34
N LEU A 377 5.67 -6.88 -39.08
CA LEU A 377 6.77 -6.32 -38.27
C LEU A 377 8.13 -6.38 -38.98
N ARG A 378 8.39 -7.46 -39.73
CA ARG A 378 9.63 -7.67 -40.51
C ARG A 378 9.77 -6.79 -41.76
N LYS A 379 8.96 -5.74 -41.87
CA LYS A 379 9.02 -4.71 -42.92
C LYS A 379 9.11 -3.30 -42.33
N GLU A 380 9.24 -3.17 -41.01
CA GLU A 380 9.23 -1.91 -40.30
C GLU A 380 10.64 -1.52 -39.89
N GLU A 381 11.16 -0.47 -40.51
CA GLU A 381 12.52 0.06 -40.29
C GLU A 381 12.84 0.30 -38.80
N LEU A 382 11.85 0.71 -38.00
CA LEU A 382 12.01 0.88 -36.55
C LEU A 382 12.26 -0.45 -35.81
N PHE A 383 11.61 -1.53 -36.23
CA PHE A 383 11.82 -2.86 -35.66
C PHE A 383 13.17 -3.44 -36.09
N ASP A 384 13.57 -3.28 -37.35
CA ASP A 384 14.89 -3.69 -37.82
C ASP A 384 16.01 -2.90 -37.12
N ASN A 385 15.85 -1.58 -36.93
CA ASN A 385 16.78 -0.76 -36.15
C ASN A 385 16.85 -1.21 -34.67
N TYR A 386 15.73 -1.60 -34.07
CA TYR A 386 15.69 -2.18 -32.73
C TYR A 386 16.41 -3.53 -32.66
N LEU A 387 16.25 -4.40 -33.67
CA LEU A 387 17.01 -5.66 -33.76
C LEU A 387 18.51 -5.41 -33.94
N MET A 388 18.91 -4.48 -34.79
CA MET A 388 20.33 -4.10 -34.97
C MET A 388 20.93 -3.60 -33.65
N LYS A 389 20.22 -2.75 -32.90
CA LYS A 389 20.61 -2.31 -31.54
C LYS A 389 20.77 -3.48 -30.55
N LEU A 390 19.95 -4.53 -30.65
CA LEU A 390 20.13 -5.76 -29.84
C LEU A 390 21.37 -6.57 -30.26
N PHE A 391 21.71 -6.62 -31.54
CA PHE A 391 22.94 -7.24 -32.02
C PHE A 391 24.18 -6.45 -31.58
N GLU A 392 24.17 -5.12 -31.70
CA GLU A 392 25.28 -4.24 -31.31
C GLU A 392 25.66 -4.35 -29.83
N ILE A 393 24.69 -4.55 -28.93
CA ILE A 393 24.96 -4.71 -27.49
C ILE A 393 25.30 -6.14 -27.07
N SER A 394 25.23 -7.13 -27.96
CA SER A 394 25.31 -8.56 -27.63
C SER A 394 26.54 -9.22 -28.26
N CYS A 395 27.41 -9.81 -27.44
CA CYS A 395 28.61 -10.51 -27.95
C CYS A 395 28.28 -11.81 -28.67
N GLU A 396 29.24 -12.38 -29.39
CA GLU A 396 29.03 -13.61 -30.17
C GLU A 396 28.52 -14.77 -29.28
N HIS A 397 29.00 -14.85 -28.04
CA HIS A 397 28.59 -15.85 -27.06
C HIS A 397 27.11 -15.75 -26.66
N THR A 398 26.59 -14.53 -26.46
CA THR A 398 25.16 -14.29 -26.21
C THR A 398 24.34 -14.72 -27.42
N LEU A 399 24.72 -14.26 -28.63
CA LEU A 399 24.00 -14.55 -29.86
C LEU A 399 23.97 -16.06 -30.18
N ARG A 400 25.10 -16.78 -30.02
CA ARG A 400 25.20 -18.24 -30.16
C ARG A 400 24.24 -18.99 -29.23
N ILE A 401 24.03 -18.51 -28.01
CA ILE A 401 23.09 -19.12 -27.06
C ILE A 401 21.64 -18.72 -27.38
N CYS A 402 21.38 -17.48 -27.80
CA CYS A 402 20.06 -17.05 -28.26
C CYS A 402 19.57 -17.82 -29.50
N TYR A 403 20.45 -18.14 -30.45
CA TYR A 403 20.12 -19.06 -31.55
C TYR A 403 19.83 -20.47 -31.05
N ARG A 404 20.59 -21.02 -30.10
CA ARG A 404 20.25 -22.32 -29.48
C ARG A 404 18.93 -22.29 -28.70
N PHE A 405 18.56 -21.15 -28.11
CA PHE A 405 17.28 -20.96 -27.40
C PHE A 405 16.12 -20.95 -28.40
N ARG A 406 16.26 -20.23 -29.53
CA ARG A 406 15.34 -20.32 -30.68
C ARG A 406 15.19 -21.78 -31.13
N ASP A 407 16.31 -22.47 -31.32
CA ASP A 407 16.38 -23.84 -31.82
C ASP A 407 15.98 -24.89 -30.75
N ALA A 408 15.63 -24.47 -29.54
CA ALA A 408 14.97 -25.29 -28.52
C ALA A 408 13.45 -25.05 -28.44
N ILE A 409 12.93 -23.99 -29.08
CA ILE A 409 11.50 -23.64 -29.15
C ILE A 409 10.88 -24.04 -30.49
N ILE A 410 11.58 -23.81 -31.60
CA ILE A 410 11.07 -24.04 -32.97
C ILE A 410 10.86 -25.51 -33.37
N PRO A 411 11.66 -26.52 -32.95
CA PRO A 411 11.62 -27.88 -33.55
C PRO A 411 10.39 -28.77 -33.32
N SER A 412 9.18 -28.22 -33.16
CA SER A 412 7.96 -28.99 -33.33
C SER A 412 6.86 -28.21 -34.03
N GLU A 413 6.13 -28.91 -34.89
CA GLU A 413 4.89 -28.49 -35.54
C GLU A 413 3.77 -28.21 -34.52
N ASN A 414 4.00 -28.57 -33.24
CA ASN A 414 3.16 -28.31 -32.08
C ASN A 414 3.89 -27.47 -31.01
N SER A 415 4.72 -26.50 -31.41
CA SER A 415 5.39 -25.54 -30.53
C SER A 415 4.38 -24.52 -29.96
N SER A 416 3.59 -25.03 -29.01
CA SER A 416 2.40 -24.39 -28.47
C SER A 416 2.67 -22.94 -28.04
N LEU A 417 1.82 -22.03 -28.54
CA LEU A 417 1.84 -20.61 -28.19
C LEU A 417 1.84 -20.40 -26.66
N VAL A 418 1.14 -21.29 -25.92
CA VAL A 418 1.06 -21.30 -24.46
C VAL A 418 2.43 -21.45 -23.78
N ILE A 419 3.36 -22.23 -24.36
CA ILE A 419 4.71 -22.43 -23.77
C ILE A 419 5.56 -21.18 -23.94
N VAL A 420 5.51 -20.54 -25.11
CA VAL A 420 6.24 -19.29 -25.37
C VAL A 420 5.63 -18.16 -24.53
N ALA A 421 4.30 -18.12 -24.41
CA ALA A 421 3.57 -17.19 -23.57
C ALA A 421 3.87 -17.35 -22.07
N ASP A 422 3.98 -18.58 -21.56
CA ASP A 422 4.38 -18.86 -20.17
C ASP A 422 5.81 -18.38 -19.88
N LEU A 423 6.74 -18.61 -20.81
CA LEU A 423 8.12 -18.10 -20.73
C LEU A 423 8.16 -16.56 -20.82
N ALA A 424 7.37 -15.94 -21.69
CA ALA A 424 7.28 -14.48 -21.83
C ALA A 424 6.63 -13.82 -20.61
N TYR A 425 5.55 -14.38 -20.07
CA TYR A 425 4.93 -13.94 -18.81
C TYR A 425 5.95 -13.98 -17.66
N LYS A 426 6.67 -15.10 -17.50
CA LYS A 426 7.70 -15.24 -16.45
C LYS A 426 8.90 -14.32 -16.67
N ALA A 427 9.30 -14.07 -17.92
CA ALA A 427 10.33 -13.09 -18.25
C ALA A 427 9.90 -11.65 -17.91
N ILE A 428 8.68 -11.23 -18.27
CA ILE A 428 8.13 -9.93 -17.87
C ILE A 428 8.19 -9.76 -16.35
N HIS A 429 7.70 -10.76 -15.59
CA HIS A 429 7.73 -10.67 -14.13
C HIS A 429 9.16 -10.66 -13.54
N GLY A 430 10.11 -11.40 -14.11
CA GLY A 430 11.53 -11.34 -13.72
C GLY A 430 12.25 -10.05 -14.12
N ILE A 431 11.78 -9.34 -15.15
CA ILE A 431 12.28 -7.99 -15.49
C ILE A 431 11.67 -6.95 -14.52
N LEU A 432 10.38 -7.10 -14.16
CA LEU A 432 9.69 -6.19 -13.25
C LEU A 432 10.08 -6.38 -11.77
N SER A 433 10.60 -7.54 -11.35
CA SER A 433 11.26 -7.71 -10.06
C SER A 433 12.50 -6.80 -9.94
N MET A 434 13.24 -6.65 -11.05
CA MET A 434 14.46 -5.85 -11.16
C MET A 434 14.22 -4.36 -11.49
N GLN A 435 12.97 -3.89 -11.52
CA GLN A 435 12.62 -2.50 -11.89
C GLN A 435 13.35 -1.40 -11.10
N ASN A 436 13.89 -1.73 -9.93
CA ASN A 436 14.64 -0.81 -9.06
C ASN A 436 16.14 -0.73 -9.38
N ILE A 437 16.69 -1.72 -10.10
CA ILE A 437 18.13 -1.88 -10.35
C ILE A 437 18.54 -1.81 -11.83
N LEU A 438 17.59 -1.99 -12.77
CA LEU A 438 17.84 -1.82 -14.21
C LEU A 438 18.33 -0.42 -14.58
N GLU A 439 19.20 -0.34 -15.60
CA GLU A 439 19.65 0.94 -16.15
C GLU A 439 18.64 1.56 -17.12
N ARG A 440 18.71 2.88 -17.34
CA ARG A 440 17.78 3.59 -18.26
C ARG A 440 17.82 3.03 -19.68
N GLU A 441 19.00 2.71 -20.21
CA GLU A 441 19.17 2.10 -21.53
C GLU A 441 18.44 0.74 -21.63
N GLN A 442 18.56 -0.09 -20.59
CA GLN A 442 17.93 -1.41 -20.49
C GLN A 442 16.41 -1.28 -20.34
N ALA A 443 15.93 -0.37 -19.50
CA ALA A 443 14.50 -0.10 -19.32
C ALA A 443 13.83 0.38 -20.63
N ILE A 444 14.55 1.14 -21.47
CA ILE A 444 14.09 1.51 -22.81
C ILE A 444 14.03 0.27 -23.73
N LEU A 445 15.05 -0.59 -23.74
CA LEU A 445 15.02 -1.83 -24.55
C LEU A 445 13.86 -2.76 -24.15
N VAL A 446 13.59 -2.92 -22.86
CA VAL A 446 12.43 -3.66 -22.35
C VAL A 446 11.12 -3.02 -22.81
N PHE A 447 11.01 -1.69 -22.71
CA PHE A 447 9.83 -0.96 -23.17
C PHE A 447 9.59 -1.19 -24.67
N GLN A 448 10.63 -1.04 -25.50
CA GLN A 448 10.57 -1.33 -26.95
C GLN A 448 10.10 -2.77 -27.20
N ALA A 449 10.69 -3.77 -26.54
CA ALA A 449 10.29 -5.18 -26.65
C ALA A 449 8.80 -5.42 -26.30
N MET A 450 8.33 -4.77 -25.23
CA MET A 450 6.93 -4.85 -24.80
C MET A 450 5.97 -4.20 -25.80
N ILE A 451 6.33 -3.10 -26.47
CA ILE A 451 5.52 -2.50 -27.54
C ILE A 451 5.43 -3.42 -28.76
N TYR A 452 6.56 -3.98 -29.22
CA TYR A 452 6.55 -4.93 -30.35
C TYR A 452 5.73 -6.18 -30.02
N ALA A 453 5.84 -6.73 -28.79
CA ALA A 453 5.02 -7.85 -28.34
C ALA A 453 3.52 -7.50 -28.20
N MET A 454 3.19 -6.26 -27.82
CA MET A 454 1.80 -5.77 -27.76
C MET A 454 1.14 -5.71 -29.15
N LYS A 455 1.92 -5.46 -30.21
CA LYS A 455 1.41 -5.30 -31.58
C LYS A 455 0.83 -6.59 -32.18
N GLU A 456 1.32 -7.76 -31.77
CA GLU A 456 0.77 -9.07 -32.18
C GLU A 456 -0.69 -9.26 -31.73
N PHE A 457 -1.11 -8.66 -30.61
CA PHE A 457 -2.49 -8.72 -30.12
C PHE A 457 -3.47 -7.88 -30.96
N ILE A 458 -2.98 -6.99 -31.82
CA ILE A 458 -3.81 -6.09 -32.64
C ILE A 458 -4.13 -6.74 -34.00
N GLY A 459 -3.12 -7.34 -34.63
CA GLY A 459 -3.22 -7.93 -35.97
C GLY A 459 -3.26 -6.91 -37.12
N ASP A 460 -2.86 -7.35 -38.31
CA ASP A 460 -2.91 -6.54 -39.53
C ASP A 460 -4.35 -6.47 -40.08
N SER A 461 -5.06 -5.37 -39.80
CA SER A 461 -6.40 -5.08 -40.34
C SER A 461 -6.47 -5.08 -41.89
N ASN A 462 -5.32 -4.92 -42.56
CA ASN A 462 -5.19 -4.96 -44.02
C ASN A 462 -5.31 -6.38 -44.62
N THR A 463 -5.18 -7.45 -43.83
CA THR A 463 -5.16 -8.83 -44.36
C THR A 463 -6.54 -9.35 -44.80
N MET A 464 -7.64 -8.71 -44.40
CA MET A 464 -8.99 -9.08 -44.86
C MET A 464 -9.33 -8.61 -46.29
N TYR A 465 -8.56 -7.68 -46.88
CA TYR A 465 -8.91 -7.02 -48.15
C TYR A 465 -7.90 -7.20 -49.29
N SER A 466 -6.83 -7.97 -49.09
CA SER A 466 -5.87 -8.29 -50.16
C SER A 466 -6.36 -9.46 -51.04
N GLU A 467 -7.40 -9.24 -51.86
CA GLU A 467 -7.93 -10.26 -52.78
C GLU A 467 -6.94 -10.69 -53.88
N GLU A 468 -5.91 -9.90 -54.17
CA GLU A 468 -4.93 -10.22 -55.23
C GLU A 468 -3.58 -10.72 -54.69
N ARG A 469 -3.54 -11.99 -54.25
CA ARG A 469 -2.30 -12.81 -54.34
C ARG A 469 -2.38 -13.77 -55.53
N LYS A 470 -2.20 -13.23 -56.74
CA LYS A 470 -1.83 -14.06 -57.90
C LYS A 470 -0.40 -14.59 -57.66
N PRO A 471 -0.15 -15.91 -57.68
CA PRO A 471 1.21 -16.42 -57.51
C PRO A 471 2.05 -16.07 -58.76
N GLU A 472 3.14 -15.34 -58.58
CA GLU A 472 4.11 -15.15 -59.65
C GLU A 472 4.83 -16.47 -59.95
N TYR A 473 4.90 -16.83 -61.24
CA TYR A 473 5.49 -18.08 -61.70
C TYR A 473 6.99 -18.13 -61.40
N GLY A 474 7.41 -19.05 -60.54
CA GLY A 474 8.82 -19.46 -60.41
C GLY A 474 9.35 -19.64 -58.98
N SER A 475 8.69 -19.05 -57.98
CA SER A 475 9.05 -19.29 -56.58
C SER A 475 8.40 -20.56 -56.05
N PRO A 476 9.12 -21.50 -55.39
CA PRO A 476 8.47 -22.52 -54.58
C PRO A 476 7.75 -21.84 -53.40
N PRO A 477 6.57 -22.33 -52.97
CA PRO A 477 5.93 -21.80 -51.77
C PRO A 477 6.81 -22.11 -50.56
N ILE A 478 7.45 -21.08 -50.00
CA ILE A 478 8.01 -21.15 -48.64
C ILE A 478 6.81 -21.39 -47.73
N SER A 479 6.81 -22.54 -47.06
CA SER A 479 5.58 -23.22 -46.65
C SER A 479 4.68 -22.40 -45.73
N ASP A 480 3.36 -22.53 -45.95
CA ASP A 480 2.28 -22.07 -45.07
C ASP A 480 2.22 -22.90 -43.76
N THR A 481 3.36 -23.03 -43.10
CA THR A 481 3.62 -23.90 -41.93
C THR A 481 3.14 -23.32 -40.60
N PHE A 482 2.60 -22.10 -40.62
CA PHE A 482 2.01 -21.45 -39.46
C PHE A 482 0.61 -20.94 -39.86
N PRO A 483 -0.45 -21.24 -39.09
CA PRO A 483 -1.72 -20.56 -39.28
C PRO A 483 -1.54 -19.04 -39.11
N ASN A 484 -2.32 -18.24 -39.83
CA ASN A 484 -2.39 -16.80 -39.57
C ASN A 484 -3.28 -16.54 -38.35
N TRP A 485 -2.75 -16.80 -37.15
CA TRP A 485 -3.39 -16.46 -35.88
C TRP A 485 -3.68 -14.96 -35.86
N VAL A 486 -4.95 -14.58 -35.77
CA VAL A 486 -5.38 -13.17 -35.75
C VAL A 486 -5.22 -12.61 -34.33
N GLY A 487 -4.96 -11.31 -34.16
CA GLY A 487 -4.75 -10.70 -32.82
C GLY A 487 -5.86 -10.98 -31.80
N LEU A 488 -7.11 -11.08 -32.26
CA LEU A 488 -8.26 -11.57 -31.50
C LEU A 488 -8.02 -12.92 -30.79
N GLU A 489 -7.35 -13.85 -31.48
CA GLU A 489 -7.04 -15.19 -31.00
C GLU A 489 -5.92 -15.15 -29.95
N PHE A 490 -4.92 -14.28 -30.10
CA PHE A 490 -3.92 -14.01 -29.05
C PHE A 490 -4.57 -13.46 -27.77
N MET A 491 -5.51 -12.52 -27.91
CA MET A 491 -6.20 -11.90 -26.77
C MET A 491 -7.04 -12.90 -25.97
N VAL A 492 -7.65 -13.89 -26.64
CA VAL A 492 -8.38 -14.99 -25.98
C VAL A 492 -7.45 -16.08 -25.45
N THR A 493 -6.40 -16.46 -26.19
CA THR A 493 -5.54 -17.61 -25.82
C THR A 493 -4.54 -17.28 -24.71
N ILE A 494 -3.99 -16.06 -24.68
CA ILE A 494 -2.92 -15.68 -23.73
C ILE A 494 -3.14 -14.31 -23.03
N PRO A 495 -4.35 -14.01 -22.48
CA PRO A 495 -4.67 -12.72 -21.87
C PRO A 495 -3.73 -12.31 -20.72
N ASN A 496 -3.18 -13.28 -19.99
CA ASN A 496 -2.22 -13.03 -18.91
C ASN A 496 -0.93 -12.35 -19.41
N VAL A 497 -0.50 -12.64 -20.65
CA VAL A 497 0.66 -11.98 -21.28
C VAL A 497 0.33 -10.54 -21.64
N LEU A 498 -0.85 -10.28 -22.23
CA LEU A 498 -1.31 -8.92 -22.52
C LEU A 498 -1.40 -8.08 -21.24
N ASN A 499 -1.99 -8.63 -20.18
CA ASN A 499 -2.08 -7.97 -18.87
C ASN A 499 -0.70 -7.66 -18.28
N ALA A 500 0.25 -8.60 -18.38
CA ALA A 500 1.63 -8.40 -17.94
C ALA A 500 2.37 -7.33 -18.77
N ILE A 501 2.16 -7.28 -20.09
CA ILE A 501 2.69 -6.24 -20.98
C ILE A 501 2.14 -4.86 -20.60
N LEU A 502 0.80 -4.72 -20.49
CA LEU A 502 0.16 -3.44 -20.14
C LEU A 502 0.57 -2.93 -18.75
N SER A 503 0.75 -3.82 -17.78
CA SER A 503 1.26 -3.51 -16.45
C SER A 503 2.76 -3.14 -16.47
N GLY A 504 3.57 -3.86 -17.26
CA GLY A 504 5.00 -3.61 -17.42
C GLY A 504 5.28 -2.26 -18.06
N LEU A 505 4.59 -1.93 -19.15
CA LEU A 505 4.67 -0.64 -19.83
C LEU A 505 4.36 0.51 -18.86
N GLN A 506 3.25 0.43 -18.10
CA GLN A 506 2.92 1.43 -17.07
C GLN A 506 4.02 1.57 -16.00
N THR A 507 4.56 0.45 -15.53
CA THR A 507 5.59 0.41 -14.49
C THR A 507 6.87 1.11 -14.98
N LEU A 508 7.31 0.81 -16.19
CA LEU A 508 8.49 1.41 -16.81
C LEU A 508 8.30 2.91 -17.09
N ILE A 509 7.14 3.32 -17.61
CA ILE A 509 6.81 4.75 -17.82
C ILE A 509 6.80 5.50 -16.48
N LYS A 510 6.14 4.98 -15.43
CA LYS A 510 6.10 5.61 -14.09
C LYS A 510 7.48 5.72 -13.46
N ARG A 511 8.29 4.65 -13.52
CA ARG A 511 9.62 4.56 -12.88
C ARG A 511 10.68 5.38 -13.61
N TYR A 512 10.79 5.24 -14.94
CA TYR A 512 11.86 5.83 -15.73
C TYR A 512 11.46 7.14 -16.44
N ARG A 513 10.16 7.48 -16.50
CA ARG A 513 9.63 8.64 -17.23
C ARG A 513 10.06 8.64 -18.71
N ILE A 514 9.99 7.46 -19.34
CA ILE A 514 10.36 7.24 -20.75
C ILE A 514 9.54 8.18 -21.64
N SER A 515 10.21 8.84 -22.58
CA SER A 515 9.62 9.86 -23.46
C SER A 515 9.88 9.58 -24.94
N TRP A 516 9.13 10.24 -25.83
CA TRP A 516 9.29 10.13 -27.29
C TRP A 516 10.68 10.53 -27.82
N LYS A 517 11.47 11.25 -27.02
CA LYS A 517 12.87 11.59 -27.32
C LYS A 517 13.82 10.40 -27.13
N GLU A 518 13.41 9.39 -26.37
CA GLU A 518 14.21 8.22 -25.99
C GLU A 518 13.70 6.94 -26.68
N SER A 519 12.41 6.88 -27.01
CA SER A 519 11.76 5.78 -27.73
C SER A 519 10.59 6.30 -28.55
N ILE A 520 10.70 6.19 -29.88
CA ILE A 520 9.66 6.61 -30.85
C ILE A 520 8.39 5.75 -30.68
N GLU A 521 8.54 4.53 -30.19
CA GLU A 521 7.47 3.58 -29.89
C GLU A 521 6.50 4.10 -28.80
N THR A 522 6.90 5.06 -27.98
CA THR A 522 5.97 5.76 -27.05
C THR A 522 4.83 6.48 -27.79
N THR A 523 5.05 6.90 -29.04
CA THR A 523 4.09 7.73 -29.80
C THR A 523 2.87 6.96 -30.29
N CYS A 524 2.98 5.64 -30.47
CA CYS A 524 1.89 4.78 -30.95
C CYS A 524 1.11 4.06 -29.83
N VAL A 525 1.56 4.15 -28.57
CA VAL A 525 0.92 3.51 -27.39
C VAL A 525 -0.59 3.78 -27.33
N VAL A 526 -1.00 5.05 -27.44
CA VAL A 526 -2.42 5.43 -27.34
C VAL A 526 -3.26 4.74 -28.43
N ASN A 527 -2.78 4.75 -29.68
CA ASN A 527 -3.48 4.13 -30.81
C ASN A 527 -3.58 2.60 -30.62
N MET A 528 -2.49 1.96 -30.19
CA MET A 528 -2.44 0.52 -29.96
C MET A 528 -3.41 0.08 -28.86
N VAL A 529 -3.39 0.78 -27.73
CA VAL A 529 -4.24 0.44 -26.58
C VAL A 529 -5.71 0.80 -26.84
N ALA A 530 -6.00 1.78 -27.69
CA ALA A 530 -7.35 2.05 -28.17
C ALA A 530 -7.95 0.86 -28.95
N VAL A 531 -7.22 0.28 -29.92
CA VAL A 531 -7.72 -0.90 -30.66
C VAL A 531 -7.89 -2.11 -29.74
N ILE A 532 -6.98 -2.30 -28.77
CA ILE A 532 -7.12 -3.33 -27.71
C ILE A 532 -8.42 -3.13 -26.91
N LEU A 533 -8.78 -1.89 -26.55
CA LEU A 533 -10.01 -1.57 -25.81
C LEU A 533 -11.31 -1.70 -26.63
N GLU A 534 -11.24 -1.65 -27.97
CA GLU A 534 -12.42 -1.87 -28.82
C GLU A 534 -12.88 -3.33 -28.79
N ASN A 535 -11.96 -4.29 -28.60
CA ASN A 535 -12.25 -5.73 -28.57
C ASN A 535 -13.25 -6.10 -27.45
N PRO A 536 -14.36 -6.81 -27.76
CA PRO A 536 -15.34 -7.25 -26.75
C PRO A 536 -14.83 -8.38 -25.85
N ASN A 537 -13.83 -9.17 -26.28
CA ASN A 537 -13.33 -10.34 -25.56
C ASN A 537 -12.20 -10.01 -24.55
N LEU A 538 -11.97 -8.73 -24.25
CA LEU A 538 -10.93 -8.29 -23.33
C LEU A 538 -11.35 -8.53 -21.87
N THR A 539 -10.48 -9.16 -21.07
CA THR A 539 -10.76 -9.38 -19.64
C THR A 539 -10.85 -8.05 -18.88
N GLU A 540 -11.60 -8.01 -17.78
CA GLU A 540 -11.75 -6.82 -16.93
C GLU A 540 -10.37 -6.28 -16.46
N ALA A 541 -9.48 -7.16 -16.00
CA ALA A 541 -8.13 -6.80 -15.58
C ALA A 541 -7.32 -6.16 -16.73
N SER A 542 -7.33 -6.76 -17.92
CA SER A 542 -6.65 -6.19 -19.09
C SER A 542 -7.28 -4.86 -19.54
N THR A 543 -8.60 -4.72 -19.41
CA THR A 543 -9.33 -3.47 -19.69
C THR A 543 -8.91 -2.36 -18.72
N VAL A 544 -8.82 -2.65 -17.42
CA VAL A 544 -8.33 -1.74 -16.39
C VAL A 544 -6.88 -1.33 -16.65
N GLN A 545 -5.97 -2.28 -16.97
CA GLN A 545 -4.57 -1.93 -17.29
C GLN A 545 -4.45 -1.10 -18.58
N ALA A 546 -5.29 -1.37 -19.59
CA ALA A 546 -5.34 -0.60 -20.83
C ALA A 546 -5.81 0.85 -20.59
N LEU A 547 -6.90 1.04 -19.83
CA LEU A 547 -7.39 2.38 -19.44
C LEU A 547 -6.32 3.15 -18.65
N LYS A 548 -5.65 2.51 -17.69
CA LYS A 548 -4.61 3.14 -16.87
C LYS A 548 -3.31 3.42 -17.64
N LEU A 549 -3.01 2.65 -18.69
CA LEU A 549 -1.92 2.95 -19.62
C LEU A 549 -2.26 4.15 -20.53
N ILE A 550 -3.50 4.31 -21.00
CA ILE A 550 -3.94 5.50 -21.75
C ILE A 550 -3.91 6.75 -20.85
N GLN A 551 -4.46 6.66 -19.63
CA GLN A 551 -4.41 7.74 -18.65
C GLN A 551 -2.98 8.22 -18.43
N LEU A 552 -2.07 7.29 -18.16
CA LEU A 552 -0.64 7.58 -17.97
C LEU A 552 0.00 8.19 -19.23
N SER A 553 -0.37 7.72 -20.42
CA SER A 553 0.13 8.23 -21.70
C SER A 553 -0.26 9.70 -21.94
N ILE A 554 -1.48 10.06 -21.52
CA ILE A 554 -2.03 11.42 -21.58
C ILE A 554 -1.39 12.31 -20.50
N GLU A 555 -1.24 11.82 -19.26
CA GLU A 555 -0.61 12.55 -18.15
C GLU A 555 0.89 12.84 -18.39
N HIS A 556 1.59 11.94 -19.07
CA HIS A 556 3.02 12.05 -19.39
C HIS A 556 3.32 12.59 -20.80
N PHE A 557 2.31 12.91 -21.61
CA PHE A 557 2.47 13.49 -22.96
C PHE A 557 3.34 12.63 -23.89
N LEU A 558 3.09 11.32 -23.91
CA LEU A 558 3.91 10.36 -24.66
C LEU A 558 3.81 10.52 -26.20
N SER A 559 2.71 11.09 -26.70
CA SER A 559 2.58 11.45 -28.12
C SER A 559 2.88 12.94 -28.34
N PRO A 560 3.85 13.32 -29.20
CA PRO A 560 4.16 14.72 -29.54
C PRO A 560 2.96 15.55 -30.02
N ASN A 561 1.97 14.87 -30.62
CA ASN A 561 0.75 15.49 -31.14
C ASN A 561 -0.10 16.16 -30.05
N MET A 562 0.14 15.82 -28.77
CA MET A 562 -0.51 16.46 -27.62
C MET A 562 0.08 17.82 -27.22
N ALA A 563 1.14 18.29 -27.87
CA ALA A 563 1.95 19.40 -27.37
C ALA A 563 2.20 20.56 -28.33
N LEU A 564 2.01 20.40 -29.66
CA LEU A 564 2.59 21.35 -30.64
C LEU A 564 1.74 21.77 -31.85
N LEU A 565 0.69 21.05 -32.25
CA LEU A 565 -0.06 21.40 -33.47
C LEU A 565 -1.57 21.19 -33.35
N VAL A 566 -2.32 22.23 -33.76
CA VAL A 566 -3.77 22.35 -33.95
C VAL A 566 -4.64 22.36 -32.68
N ASP A 567 -5.59 23.30 -32.62
CA ASP A 567 -6.64 23.41 -31.58
C ASP A 567 -7.74 22.33 -31.68
N ASN A 568 -7.46 21.21 -32.36
CA ASN A 568 -8.39 20.09 -32.50
C ASN A 568 -7.63 18.75 -32.47
N LEU A 569 -8.36 17.65 -32.26
CA LEU A 569 -7.77 16.30 -32.17
C LEU A 569 -7.63 15.60 -33.53
N GLN A 570 -8.02 16.23 -34.65
CA GLN A 570 -8.15 15.55 -35.94
C GLN A 570 -6.80 15.03 -36.46
N GLY A 571 -6.80 13.79 -36.97
CA GLY A 571 -5.57 13.09 -37.36
C GLY A 571 -4.80 12.43 -36.21
N SER A 572 -5.22 12.61 -34.95
CA SER A 572 -4.66 11.88 -33.80
C SER A 572 -5.52 10.66 -33.40
N GLY A 573 -4.88 9.62 -32.86
CA GLY A 573 -5.58 8.48 -32.24
C GLY A 573 -6.26 8.80 -30.90
N LEU A 574 -6.34 10.07 -30.50
CA LEU A 574 -7.16 10.49 -29.37
C LEU A 574 -8.65 10.60 -29.75
N VAL A 575 -8.97 10.70 -31.06
CA VAL A 575 -10.36 10.85 -31.53
C VAL A 575 -11.20 9.61 -31.23
N CYS A 576 -10.66 8.40 -31.45
CA CYS A 576 -11.39 7.16 -31.15
C CYS A 576 -11.61 6.92 -29.64
N LEU A 577 -10.85 7.58 -28.76
CA LEU A 577 -11.05 7.47 -27.31
C LEU A 577 -12.44 7.96 -26.88
N GLY A 578 -13.08 8.88 -27.61
CA GLY A 578 -14.41 9.39 -27.26
C GLY A 578 -15.45 8.28 -27.21
N PRO A 579 -15.71 7.58 -28.34
CA PRO A 579 -16.57 6.39 -28.39
C PRO A 579 -16.14 5.27 -27.43
N ILE A 580 -14.83 5.02 -27.27
CA ILE A 580 -14.31 3.96 -26.37
C ILE A 580 -14.65 4.27 -24.90
N ILE A 581 -14.43 5.51 -24.45
CA ILE A 581 -14.77 5.95 -23.08
C ILE A 581 -16.29 5.86 -22.85
N VAL A 582 -17.10 6.33 -23.80
CA VAL A 582 -18.57 6.23 -23.73
C VAL A 582 -19.05 4.76 -23.67
N LYS A 583 -18.40 3.86 -24.40
CA LYS A 583 -18.65 2.40 -24.31
C LYS A 583 -18.31 1.86 -22.92
N ARG A 584 -17.15 2.22 -22.36
CA ARG A 584 -16.66 1.67 -21.07
C ARG A 584 -17.29 2.31 -19.82
N PHE A 585 -17.97 3.45 -19.91
CA PHE A 585 -18.90 3.90 -18.86
C PHE A 585 -20.08 2.95 -18.65
N HIS A 586 -20.44 2.14 -19.66
CA HIS A 586 -21.55 1.19 -19.61
C HIS A 586 -21.07 -0.26 -19.45
N ASP A 587 -19.83 -0.47 -18.96
CA ASP A 587 -19.28 -1.80 -18.71
C ASP A 587 -19.89 -2.46 -17.47
N ILE A 588 -19.93 -3.80 -17.46
CA ILE A 588 -20.56 -4.58 -16.39
C ILE A 588 -19.68 -4.57 -15.13
N SER A 589 -18.36 -4.73 -15.30
CA SER A 589 -17.39 -4.70 -14.21
C SER A 589 -17.21 -3.25 -13.71
N TRP A 590 -17.42 -3.01 -12.42
CA TRP A 590 -17.39 -1.66 -11.83
C TRP A 590 -15.97 -1.08 -11.82
N GLU A 591 -14.95 -1.93 -11.75
CA GLU A 591 -13.53 -1.58 -11.84
C GLU A 591 -13.21 -0.92 -13.18
N VAL A 592 -13.91 -1.33 -14.25
CA VAL A 592 -13.78 -0.75 -15.60
C VAL A 592 -14.50 0.60 -15.66
N ARG A 593 -15.71 0.72 -15.09
CA ARG A 593 -16.44 2.00 -15.00
C ARG A 593 -15.64 3.03 -14.20
N ASP A 594 -15.12 2.65 -13.03
CA ASP A 594 -14.24 3.45 -12.17
C ASP A 594 -12.95 3.87 -12.90
N SER A 595 -12.22 2.93 -13.50
CA SER A 595 -11.00 3.24 -14.26
C SER A 595 -11.24 4.15 -15.47
N THR A 596 -12.44 4.09 -16.06
CA THR A 596 -12.86 5.01 -17.14
C THR A 596 -13.15 6.40 -16.61
N LEU A 597 -13.69 6.52 -15.39
CA LEU A 597 -13.84 7.79 -14.67
C LEU A 597 -12.49 8.38 -14.21
N GLU A 598 -11.52 7.55 -13.78
CA GLU A 598 -10.15 8.00 -13.51
C GLU A 598 -9.52 8.66 -14.75
N LEU A 599 -9.51 7.93 -15.88
CA LEU A 599 -9.06 8.42 -17.18
C LEU A 599 -9.74 9.75 -17.57
N THR A 600 -11.07 9.81 -17.48
CA THR A 600 -11.83 11.01 -17.86
C THR A 600 -11.59 12.18 -16.90
N THR A 601 -11.35 11.92 -15.61
CA THR A 601 -10.95 12.93 -14.62
C THR A 601 -9.60 13.56 -14.98
N SER A 602 -8.63 12.76 -15.41
CA SER A 602 -7.33 13.26 -15.86
C SER A 602 -7.42 14.05 -17.16
N ILE A 603 -8.24 13.61 -18.13
CA ILE A 603 -8.54 14.38 -19.35
C ILE A 603 -9.15 15.74 -18.98
N ALA A 604 -10.18 15.78 -18.12
CA ALA A 604 -10.81 17.02 -17.66
C ALA A 604 -9.84 17.94 -16.91
N SER A 605 -8.98 17.39 -16.05
CA SER A 605 -7.93 18.14 -15.34
C SER A 605 -6.92 18.79 -16.31
N ILE A 606 -6.38 18.00 -17.25
CA ILE A 606 -5.39 18.43 -18.24
C ILE A 606 -5.99 19.45 -19.22
N SER A 607 -7.28 19.32 -19.55
CA SER A 607 -7.99 20.23 -20.46
C SER A 607 -7.97 21.70 -20.02
N ARG A 608 -7.85 21.96 -18.71
CA ARG A 608 -7.85 23.31 -18.13
C ARG A 608 -6.46 23.93 -18.01
N VAL A 609 -5.41 23.10 -17.89
CA VAL A 609 -4.06 23.55 -17.51
C VAL A 609 -3.06 23.46 -18.66
N LYS A 610 -3.25 22.51 -19.58
CA LYS A 610 -2.25 22.19 -20.63
C LYS A 610 -2.82 21.99 -22.03
N PHE A 611 -4.01 21.42 -22.20
CA PHE A 611 -4.51 21.04 -23.53
C PHE A 611 -6.00 21.40 -23.76
N PRO A 612 -6.32 22.67 -24.08
CA PRO A 612 -7.71 23.16 -24.18
C PRO A 612 -8.63 22.40 -25.14
N ALA A 613 -8.11 21.79 -26.21
CA ALA A 613 -8.92 21.04 -27.17
C ALA A 613 -9.65 19.83 -26.54
N PHE A 614 -9.20 19.32 -25.38
CA PHE A 614 -9.96 18.30 -24.63
C PHE A 614 -11.29 18.82 -24.06
N GLN A 615 -11.48 20.15 -23.90
CA GLN A 615 -12.76 20.70 -23.42
C GLN A 615 -13.88 20.45 -24.44
N ASN A 616 -13.59 20.61 -25.74
CA ASN A 616 -14.53 20.31 -26.81
C ASN A 616 -14.76 18.80 -26.95
N PHE A 617 -13.69 17.99 -26.87
CA PHE A 617 -13.79 16.52 -26.90
C PHE A 617 -14.76 15.95 -25.85
N LEU A 618 -14.67 16.40 -24.59
CA LEU A 618 -15.55 15.96 -23.50
C LEU A 618 -17.02 16.33 -23.73
N TYR A 619 -17.25 17.49 -24.36
CA TYR A 619 -18.58 18.03 -24.68
C TYR A 619 -19.20 17.37 -25.92
N GLU A 620 -18.46 17.27 -27.03
CA GLU A 620 -18.90 16.62 -28.27
C GLU A 620 -19.22 15.13 -28.07
N ALA A 621 -18.43 14.43 -27.25
CA ALA A 621 -18.69 13.04 -26.85
C ALA A 621 -19.80 12.89 -25.78
N LYS A 622 -20.41 13.99 -25.31
CA LYS A 622 -21.50 14.02 -24.31
C LYS A 622 -21.20 13.24 -23.03
N MET A 623 -19.95 13.30 -22.56
CA MET A 623 -19.52 12.52 -21.39
C MET A 623 -20.15 13.04 -20.09
N CYS A 624 -20.31 14.36 -19.94
CA CYS A 624 -20.76 14.95 -18.68
C CYS A 624 -22.18 14.53 -18.26
N PRO A 625 -23.19 14.49 -19.16
CA PRO A 625 -24.51 13.94 -18.82
C PRO A 625 -24.48 12.47 -18.39
N ILE A 626 -23.63 11.63 -18.98
CA ILE A 626 -23.49 10.21 -18.61
C ILE A 626 -22.93 10.11 -17.18
N ILE A 627 -21.83 10.82 -16.91
CA ILE A 627 -21.17 10.83 -15.59
C ILE A 627 -22.12 11.36 -14.50
N LEU A 628 -22.97 12.34 -14.82
CA LEU A 628 -24.01 12.81 -13.90
C LEU A 628 -25.05 11.74 -13.57
N GLN A 629 -25.42 10.88 -14.53
CA GLN A 629 -26.30 9.73 -14.26
C GLN A 629 -25.58 8.62 -13.49
N MET A 630 -24.28 8.40 -13.70
CA MET A 630 -23.48 7.46 -12.88
C MET A 630 -23.40 7.95 -11.42
N ALA A 631 -23.13 9.24 -11.20
CA ALA A 631 -23.11 9.85 -9.87
C ALA A 631 -24.49 9.83 -9.16
N LYS A 632 -25.59 9.67 -9.91
CA LYS A 632 -26.96 9.56 -9.38
C LYS A 632 -27.42 8.11 -9.14
N ASN A 633 -27.06 7.19 -10.03
CA ASN A 633 -27.75 5.90 -10.15
C ASN A 633 -26.84 4.66 -10.20
N ASP A 634 -25.50 4.79 -10.21
CA ASP A 634 -24.64 3.59 -10.19
C ASP A 634 -24.75 2.87 -8.84
N GLN A 635 -24.82 1.54 -8.87
CA GLN A 635 -24.96 0.70 -7.68
C GLN A 635 -23.71 0.77 -6.81
N GLU A 636 -22.54 0.95 -7.42
CA GLU A 636 -21.25 0.89 -6.71
C GLU A 636 -20.79 2.25 -6.19
N ALA A 637 -20.54 2.32 -4.88
CA ALA A 637 -20.14 3.55 -4.20
C ALA A 637 -18.81 4.12 -4.70
N TYR A 638 -17.85 3.25 -5.06
CA TYR A 638 -16.60 3.67 -5.69
C TYR A 638 -16.86 4.41 -7.01
N VAL A 639 -17.76 3.89 -7.85
CA VAL A 639 -18.13 4.51 -9.13
C VAL A 639 -18.88 5.83 -8.90
N ARG A 640 -19.80 5.91 -7.92
CA ARG A 640 -20.46 7.17 -7.54
C ARG A 640 -19.45 8.22 -7.05
N ALA A 641 -18.49 7.85 -6.19
CA ALA A 641 -17.45 8.74 -5.70
C ALA A 641 -16.51 9.22 -6.82
N SER A 642 -16.05 8.33 -7.70
CA SER A 642 -15.24 8.69 -8.87
C SER A 642 -16.00 9.54 -9.90
N ALA A 643 -17.32 9.37 -10.03
CA ALA A 643 -18.15 10.21 -10.88
C ALA A 643 -18.27 11.63 -10.32
N LEU A 644 -18.50 11.79 -9.01
CA LEU A 644 -18.45 13.10 -8.32
C LEU A 644 -17.08 13.76 -8.45
N LYS A 645 -15.99 13.01 -8.18
CA LYS A 645 -14.60 13.44 -8.37
C LYS A 645 -14.32 13.91 -9.81
N CYS A 646 -14.90 13.27 -10.82
CA CYS A 646 -14.82 13.68 -12.23
C CYS A 646 -15.61 14.97 -12.51
N LEU A 647 -16.87 15.04 -12.06
CA LEU A 647 -17.72 16.23 -12.13
C LEU A 647 -17.05 17.44 -11.46
N SER A 648 -16.33 17.24 -10.35
CA SER A 648 -15.55 18.28 -9.67
C SER A 648 -14.53 18.98 -10.58
N LYS A 649 -14.03 18.31 -11.63
CA LYS A 649 -13.13 18.90 -12.64
C LYS A 649 -13.91 19.50 -13.81
N MET A 650 -14.98 18.84 -14.25
CA MET A 650 -15.85 19.32 -15.32
C MET A 650 -16.60 20.62 -14.97
N VAL A 651 -17.03 20.80 -13.71
CA VAL A 651 -17.60 22.05 -13.18
C VAL A 651 -16.73 23.27 -13.52
N MET A 652 -15.41 23.11 -13.54
CA MET A 652 -14.46 24.19 -13.77
C MET A 652 -14.17 24.48 -15.27
N ILE A 653 -14.88 23.81 -16.19
CA ILE A 653 -14.82 24.00 -17.65
C ILE A 653 -16.08 24.78 -18.07
N ASN A 654 -15.95 25.90 -18.76
CA ASN A 654 -17.09 26.79 -19.05
C ASN A 654 -18.09 26.16 -20.03
N VAL A 655 -17.62 25.55 -21.13
CA VAL A 655 -18.49 24.92 -22.14
C VAL A 655 -19.38 23.84 -21.52
N ILE A 656 -18.83 23.02 -20.62
CA ILE A 656 -19.58 21.96 -19.92
C ILE A 656 -20.48 22.55 -18.83
N TRP A 657 -20.02 23.58 -18.09
CA TRP A 657 -20.87 24.25 -17.11
C TRP A 657 -22.11 24.88 -17.75
N GLU A 658 -21.94 25.68 -18.81
CA GLU A 658 -23.01 26.50 -19.38
C GLU A 658 -24.04 25.67 -20.16
N ASN A 659 -23.62 24.59 -20.82
CA ASN A 659 -24.52 23.74 -21.61
C ASN A 659 -25.10 22.56 -20.81
N ASP A 660 -24.26 21.84 -20.05
CA ASP A 660 -24.69 20.63 -19.32
C ASP A 660 -25.07 20.93 -17.86
N LEU A 661 -24.14 21.44 -17.04
CA LEU A 661 -24.27 21.37 -15.58
C LEU A 661 -25.10 22.47 -14.92
N ASN A 662 -25.15 23.68 -15.49
CA ASN A 662 -25.86 24.83 -14.90
C ASN A 662 -27.39 24.62 -14.86
N ASN A 663 -27.92 23.79 -15.77
CA ASN A 663 -29.34 23.55 -15.95
C ASN A 663 -29.77 22.14 -15.48
N ASN A 664 -28.84 21.38 -14.88
CA ASN A 664 -29.09 20.10 -14.25
C ASN A 664 -29.06 20.27 -12.72
N ASP A 665 -29.84 19.47 -11.99
CA ASP A 665 -30.01 19.57 -10.54
C ASP A 665 -28.82 18.99 -9.75
N LEU A 666 -27.60 19.40 -10.10
CA LEU A 666 -26.35 18.96 -9.47
C LEU A 666 -26.26 19.45 -8.02
N LEU A 667 -26.69 20.67 -7.72
CA LEU A 667 -26.68 21.19 -6.35
C LEU A 667 -27.67 20.43 -5.45
N GLU A 668 -28.89 20.19 -5.92
CA GLU A 668 -29.88 19.40 -5.17
C GLU A 668 -29.44 17.95 -4.98
N HIS A 669 -28.81 17.35 -6.00
CA HIS A 669 -28.20 16.02 -5.90
C HIS A 669 -27.07 15.98 -4.85
N LEU A 670 -26.16 16.95 -4.88
CA LEU A 670 -25.07 17.03 -3.89
C LEU A 670 -25.59 17.18 -2.46
N PHE A 671 -26.62 18.01 -2.23
CA PHE A 671 -27.26 18.06 -0.91
C PHE A 671 -27.93 16.72 -0.56
N THR A 672 -28.65 16.09 -1.49
CA THR A 672 -29.30 14.78 -1.27
C THR A 672 -28.29 13.70 -0.86
N VAL A 673 -27.15 13.62 -1.54
CA VAL A 673 -26.05 12.70 -1.20
C VAL A 673 -25.52 12.97 0.21
N LEU A 674 -25.32 14.23 0.59
CA LEU A 674 -24.74 14.60 1.89
C LEU A 674 -25.62 14.26 3.11
N PHE A 675 -26.92 13.98 2.91
CA PHE A 675 -27.82 13.52 3.97
C PHE A 675 -28.22 12.03 3.86
N ASN A 676 -28.34 11.48 2.65
CA ASN A 676 -29.01 10.18 2.44
C ASN A 676 -28.09 9.03 1.96
N GLU A 677 -26.85 9.31 1.59
CA GLU A 677 -25.87 8.29 1.18
C GLU A 677 -25.17 7.68 2.41
N SER A 678 -25.09 6.35 2.49
CA SER A 678 -24.42 5.66 3.62
C SER A 678 -22.90 5.76 3.54
N GLU A 679 -22.35 5.77 2.33
CA GLU A 679 -20.92 5.63 2.10
C GLU A 679 -20.16 6.95 2.24
N GLY A 680 -19.32 7.05 3.28
CA GLY A 680 -18.55 8.26 3.58
C GLY A 680 -17.60 8.68 2.45
N ILE A 681 -17.10 7.73 1.64
CA ILE A 681 -16.28 8.03 0.45
C ILE A 681 -17.05 8.84 -0.60
N VAL A 682 -18.35 8.60 -0.76
CA VAL A 682 -19.21 9.33 -1.71
C VAL A 682 -19.55 10.71 -1.13
N ARG A 683 -19.93 10.79 0.15
CA ARG A 683 -20.18 12.08 0.83
C ARG A 683 -18.94 12.99 0.81
N LYS A 684 -17.74 12.45 1.03
CA LYS A 684 -16.45 13.15 0.94
C LYS A 684 -16.23 13.81 -0.43
N GLU A 685 -16.40 13.07 -1.52
CA GLU A 685 -16.27 13.64 -2.87
C GLU A 685 -17.44 14.57 -3.24
N ALA A 686 -18.63 14.41 -2.64
CA ALA A 686 -19.72 15.37 -2.74
C ALA A 686 -19.36 16.72 -2.08
N VAL A 687 -18.80 16.73 -0.85
CA VAL A 687 -18.33 17.97 -0.19
C VAL A 687 -17.28 18.68 -1.04
N LYS A 688 -16.29 17.95 -1.56
CA LYS A 688 -15.25 18.50 -2.45
C LYS A 688 -15.84 19.13 -3.72
N THR A 689 -16.81 18.44 -4.34
CA THR A 689 -17.48 18.93 -5.54
C THR A 689 -18.26 20.21 -5.25
N LEU A 690 -19.00 20.23 -4.14
CA LEU A 690 -19.74 21.40 -3.65
C LEU A 690 -18.79 22.58 -3.34
N GLY A 691 -17.64 22.32 -2.72
CA GLY A 691 -16.59 23.32 -2.47
C GLY A 691 -16.00 23.92 -3.75
N ILE A 692 -15.72 23.10 -4.78
CA ILE A 692 -15.22 23.60 -6.07
C ILE A 692 -16.29 24.43 -6.79
N ILE A 693 -17.57 24.04 -6.74
CA ILE A 693 -18.69 24.85 -7.24
C ILE A 693 -18.74 26.19 -6.47
N TYR A 694 -18.61 26.17 -5.14
CA TYR A 694 -18.67 27.36 -4.29
C TYR A 694 -17.63 28.43 -4.67
N ASP A 695 -16.40 27.98 -4.95
CA ASP A 695 -15.27 28.84 -5.30
C ASP A 695 -15.31 29.35 -6.75
N ASN A 696 -15.66 28.47 -7.71
CA ASN A 696 -15.50 28.75 -9.14
C ASN A 696 -16.80 29.20 -9.83
N ARG A 697 -17.97 28.98 -9.21
CA ARG A 697 -19.29 29.30 -9.76
C ARG A 697 -20.10 30.14 -8.79
N LYS A 698 -21.23 30.68 -9.28
CA LYS A 698 -22.20 31.42 -8.44
C LYS A 698 -23.29 30.45 -8.01
N ILE A 699 -23.24 29.99 -6.76
CA ILE A 699 -24.38 29.28 -6.16
C ILE A 699 -25.56 30.27 -6.06
N PRO A 700 -26.77 29.92 -6.54
CA PRO A 700 -27.96 30.75 -6.40
C PRO A 700 -28.27 31.08 -4.93
N PRO A 701 -28.71 32.31 -4.60
CA PRO A 701 -28.97 32.71 -3.20
C PRO A 701 -29.93 31.80 -2.44
N GLN A 702 -30.91 31.19 -3.12
CA GLN A 702 -31.89 30.25 -2.54
C GLN A 702 -31.26 29.02 -1.88
N TYR A 703 -30.03 28.64 -2.28
CA TYR A 703 -29.32 27.48 -1.74
C TYR A 703 -28.30 27.84 -0.65
N MET A 704 -28.13 29.12 -0.29
CA MET A 704 -27.13 29.52 0.70
C MET A 704 -27.47 29.04 2.11
N ASP A 705 -28.73 29.15 2.52
CA ASP A 705 -29.19 28.63 3.82
C ASP A 705 -29.05 27.10 3.88
N THR A 706 -29.49 26.40 2.83
CA THR A 706 -29.30 24.95 2.65
C THR A 706 -27.83 24.54 2.72
N LEU A 707 -26.94 25.30 2.07
CA LEU A 707 -25.49 25.06 2.07
C LEU A 707 -24.90 25.17 3.47
N TYR A 708 -25.11 26.28 4.18
CA TYR A 708 -24.53 26.46 5.51
C TYR A 708 -25.10 25.45 6.52
N SER A 709 -26.39 25.08 6.41
CA SER A 709 -26.95 23.97 7.19
C SER A 709 -26.33 22.61 6.85
N THR A 710 -26.14 22.29 5.57
CA THR A 710 -25.51 21.01 5.16
C THR A 710 -24.08 20.91 5.67
N LEU A 711 -23.29 21.98 5.53
CA LEU A 711 -21.93 22.05 6.07
C LEU A 711 -21.93 21.98 7.61
N THR A 712 -22.91 22.59 8.29
CA THR A 712 -23.05 22.45 9.75
C THR A 712 -23.35 20.99 10.14
N HIS A 713 -24.26 20.33 9.41
CA HIS A 713 -24.63 18.94 9.67
C HIS A 713 -23.45 17.98 9.46
N CYS A 714 -22.82 18.01 8.29
CA CYS A 714 -21.72 17.09 7.96
C CYS A 714 -20.46 17.32 8.82
N LEU A 715 -20.26 18.51 9.40
CA LEU A 715 -19.14 18.77 10.30
C LEU A 715 -19.38 18.29 11.73
N LEU A 716 -20.62 18.36 12.23
CA LEU A 716 -20.94 18.01 13.62
C LEU A 716 -21.47 16.58 13.79
N PHE A 717 -22.22 16.06 12.81
CA PHE A 717 -22.99 14.82 12.95
C PHE A 717 -22.59 13.69 11.99
N ASP A 718 -21.68 13.91 11.04
CA ASP A 718 -21.15 12.80 10.22
C ASP A 718 -20.23 11.89 11.06
N LEU A 719 -20.31 10.57 10.86
CA LEU A 719 -19.43 9.60 11.50
C LEU A 719 -18.01 9.63 10.91
N HIS A 720 -17.83 10.08 9.66
CA HIS A 720 -16.57 9.96 8.92
C HIS A 720 -15.73 11.23 9.04
N TRP A 721 -14.59 11.13 9.74
CA TRP A 721 -13.63 12.23 9.93
C TRP A 721 -13.16 12.87 8.62
N GLU A 722 -13.05 12.09 7.53
CA GLU A 722 -12.66 12.61 6.22
C GLU A 722 -13.69 13.59 5.65
N VAL A 723 -14.99 13.38 5.90
CA VAL A 723 -16.05 14.30 5.47
C VAL A 723 -15.94 15.59 6.28
N LYS A 724 -15.77 15.50 7.61
CA LYS A 724 -15.56 16.64 8.50
C LYS A 724 -14.36 17.50 8.09
N VAL A 725 -13.23 16.88 7.73
CA VAL A 725 -12.02 17.59 7.24
C VAL A 725 -12.30 18.35 5.94
N GLU A 726 -12.97 17.74 4.96
CA GLU A 726 -13.30 18.45 3.72
C GLU A 726 -14.32 19.57 3.93
N VAL A 727 -15.25 19.43 4.90
CA VAL A 727 -16.16 20.51 5.27
C VAL A 727 -15.42 21.68 5.93
N LEU A 728 -14.42 21.41 6.77
CA LEU A 728 -13.52 22.44 7.31
C LEU A 728 -12.75 23.15 6.19
N HIS A 729 -12.35 22.46 5.12
CA HIS A 729 -11.77 23.12 3.95
C HIS A 729 -12.76 24.10 3.29
N VAL A 730 -14.05 23.73 3.14
CA VAL A 730 -15.09 24.62 2.59
C VAL A 730 -15.33 25.84 3.50
N TRP A 731 -15.38 25.67 4.84
CA TRP A 731 -15.41 26.81 5.77
C TRP A 731 -14.14 27.68 5.66
N GLY A 732 -12.97 27.07 5.46
CA GLY A 732 -11.71 27.78 5.18
C GLY A 732 -11.72 28.56 3.86
N MET A 733 -12.49 28.14 2.87
CA MET A 733 -12.72 28.85 1.61
C MET A 733 -13.68 30.02 1.81
N GLU A 734 -14.74 29.83 2.61
CA GLU A 734 -15.66 30.90 3.02
C GLU A 734 -14.97 32.02 3.83
N LEU A 735 -14.14 31.67 4.81
CA LEU A 735 -13.29 32.62 5.55
C LEU A 735 -12.51 33.52 4.58
N LYS A 736 -11.76 32.92 3.64
CA LYS A 736 -10.98 33.64 2.62
C LYS A 736 -11.87 34.50 1.73
N ARG A 737 -13.03 33.98 1.29
CA ARG A 737 -13.99 34.67 0.42
C ARG A 737 -14.47 35.98 1.02
N GLN A 738 -14.75 36.03 2.33
CA GLN A 738 -15.23 37.27 2.95
C GLN A 738 -14.11 38.32 3.11
N PHE A 739 -12.87 37.93 3.43
CA PHE A 739 -11.74 38.87 3.37
C PHE A 739 -11.49 39.41 1.96
N THR A 740 -11.54 38.57 0.93
CA THR A 740 -11.42 38.99 -0.48
C THR A 740 -12.59 39.88 -0.91
N ASN A 741 -13.82 39.64 -0.41
CA ASN A 741 -14.97 40.51 -0.66
C ASN A 741 -14.77 41.93 -0.11
N GLN A 742 -14.16 42.07 1.07
CA GLN A 742 -13.80 43.36 1.66
C GLN A 742 -12.49 43.96 1.10
N GLY A 743 -11.85 43.29 0.13
CA GLY A 743 -10.73 43.83 -0.65
C GLY A 743 -9.33 43.41 -0.19
N MET A 744 -9.19 42.33 0.59
CA MET A 744 -7.89 41.68 0.84
C MET A 744 -7.39 40.95 -0.42
N ILE A 745 -6.08 40.99 -0.67
CA ILE A 745 -5.38 40.29 -1.76
C ILE A 745 -4.11 39.65 -1.18
N ASP A 746 -3.84 38.38 -1.52
CA ASP A 746 -2.66 37.61 -1.07
C ASP A 746 -2.40 37.65 0.45
N GLY A 747 -3.48 37.64 1.25
CA GLY A 747 -3.41 37.70 2.72
C GLY A 747 -3.01 39.08 3.28
N THR A 748 -3.19 40.16 2.49
CA THR A 748 -2.94 41.55 2.90
C THR A 748 -3.97 42.54 2.34
N PHE A 749 -4.25 43.61 3.09
CA PHE A 749 -5.00 44.75 2.56
C PHE A 749 -4.06 45.70 1.78
N PRO A 750 -4.31 45.99 0.48
CA PRO A 750 -3.53 46.93 -0.30
C PRO A 750 -3.82 48.39 0.12
N THR A 751 -2.92 49.33 -0.20
CA THR A 751 -3.08 50.76 0.18
C THR A 751 -4.32 51.43 -0.41
N VAL A 752 -4.81 50.94 -1.55
CA VAL A 752 -6.08 51.32 -2.19
C VAL A 752 -6.80 50.07 -2.68
N THR A 753 -8.13 50.05 -2.60
CA THR A 753 -8.95 48.96 -3.17
C THR A 753 -10.25 49.49 -3.76
N PHE A 754 -10.83 48.78 -4.73
CA PHE A 754 -12.14 49.15 -5.30
C PHE A 754 -13.27 48.62 -4.42
N SER A 755 -14.01 49.51 -3.76
CA SER A 755 -15.23 49.12 -3.05
C SER A 755 -16.33 48.81 -4.07
N LYS A 756 -16.77 47.54 -4.09
CA LYS A 756 -17.95 47.09 -4.87
C LYS A 756 -19.24 47.78 -4.39
N GLU A 757 -19.30 48.11 -3.10
CA GLU A 757 -20.43 48.75 -2.40
C GLU A 757 -20.57 50.24 -2.80
N TYR A 758 -19.47 51.00 -2.78
CA TYR A 758 -19.47 52.42 -3.16
C TYR A 758 -19.11 52.70 -4.63
N LYS A 759 -18.79 51.65 -5.40
CA LYS A 759 -18.31 51.69 -6.81
C LYS A 759 -17.16 52.68 -7.05
N LYS A 760 -16.25 52.80 -6.07
CA LYS A 760 -15.15 53.78 -6.04
C LYS A 760 -13.88 53.15 -5.47
N ILE A 761 -12.72 53.70 -5.85
CA ILE A 761 -11.45 53.41 -5.20
C ILE A 761 -11.46 54.07 -3.81
N VAL A 762 -11.14 53.29 -2.77
CA VAL A 762 -11.06 53.71 -1.37
C VAL A 762 -9.63 53.46 -0.87
N THR A 763 -9.04 54.47 -0.26
CA THR A 763 -7.73 54.36 0.41
C THR A 763 -7.90 53.63 1.75
N LEU A 764 -7.22 52.49 1.90
CA LEU A 764 -7.30 51.68 3.11
C LEU A 764 -6.35 52.21 4.18
N ASN A 765 -6.84 53.14 5.00
CA ASN A 765 -6.19 53.50 6.26
C ASN A 765 -6.51 52.48 7.36
N GLU A 766 -5.76 52.50 8.46
CA GLU A 766 -5.91 51.53 9.56
C GLU A 766 -7.33 51.45 10.15
N LYS A 767 -8.07 52.57 10.18
CA LYS A 767 -9.45 52.61 10.71
C LYS A 767 -10.43 51.93 9.76
N GLU A 768 -10.27 52.15 8.45
CA GLU A 768 -11.05 51.49 7.39
C GLU A 768 -10.75 49.98 7.35
N ILE A 769 -9.49 49.58 7.53
CA ILE A 769 -9.09 48.16 7.64
C ILE A 769 -9.71 47.52 8.89
N LYS A 770 -9.59 48.15 10.07
CA LYS A 770 -10.25 47.72 11.31
C LYS A 770 -11.76 47.53 11.12
N LEU A 771 -12.45 48.49 10.50
CA LEU A 771 -13.89 48.42 10.21
C LEU A 771 -14.25 47.24 9.28
N ARG A 772 -13.47 47.03 8.21
CA ARG A 772 -13.68 45.92 7.27
C ARG A 772 -13.46 44.56 7.90
N ILE A 773 -12.43 44.40 8.75
CA ILE A 773 -12.21 43.16 9.50
C ILE A 773 -13.41 42.85 10.39
N MET A 774 -13.97 43.85 11.10
CA MET A 774 -15.20 43.65 11.88
C MET A 774 -16.43 43.31 11.02
N LYS A 775 -16.54 43.88 9.81
CA LYS A 775 -17.58 43.51 8.84
C LYS A 775 -17.46 42.04 8.41
N VAL A 776 -16.25 41.55 8.10
CA VAL A 776 -15.99 40.12 7.84
C VAL A 776 -16.42 39.25 9.02
N PHE A 777 -15.94 39.53 10.24
CA PHE A 777 -16.28 38.71 11.40
C PHE A 777 -17.78 38.76 11.76
N HIS A 778 -18.49 39.85 11.48
CA HIS A 778 -19.95 39.89 11.61
C HIS A 778 -20.66 39.05 10.55
N GLU A 779 -20.24 39.14 9.29
CA GLU A 779 -20.75 38.31 8.18
C GLU A 779 -20.50 36.80 8.42
N LEU A 780 -19.38 36.42 9.05
CA LEU A 780 -19.06 35.03 9.42
C LEU A 780 -19.87 34.54 10.64
N SER A 781 -20.10 35.41 11.62
CA SER A 781 -20.98 35.15 12.76
C SER A 781 -22.43 34.91 12.29
N GLN A 782 -22.96 35.76 11.41
CA GLN A 782 -24.29 35.60 10.79
C GLN A 782 -24.46 34.31 9.97
N ARG A 783 -23.38 33.63 9.57
CA ARG A 783 -23.40 32.36 8.81
C ARG A 783 -23.09 31.14 9.69
N GLY A 784 -23.00 31.31 11.00
CA GLY A 784 -22.72 30.24 11.97
C GLY A 784 -21.26 29.77 12.00
N CYS A 785 -20.42 30.20 11.06
CA CYS A 785 -19.03 29.75 10.88
C CYS A 785 -18.22 29.80 12.18
N LEU A 786 -18.28 30.91 12.93
CA LEU A 786 -17.54 31.06 14.19
C LEU A 786 -18.04 30.11 15.28
N GLY A 787 -19.35 29.85 15.35
CA GLY A 787 -19.94 28.94 16.34
C GLY A 787 -19.66 27.48 16.03
N VAL A 788 -19.77 27.07 14.76
CA VAL A 788 -19.46 25.70 14.33
C VAL A 788 -17.96 25.41 14.50
N MET A 789 -17.07 26.33 14.10
CA MET A 789 -15.63 26.18 14.31
C MET A 789 -15.25 26.12 15.81
N LEU A 790 -15.94 26.86 16.67
CA LEU A 790 -15.73 26.78 18.13
C LEU A 790 -16.23 25.46 18.70
N LYS A 791 -17.37 24.95 18.22
CA LYS A 791 -17.92 23.64 18.62
C LYS A 791 -16.95 22.50 18.30
N CYS A 792 -16.29 22.53 17.15
CA CYS A 792 -15.22 21.59 16.77
C CYS A 792 -13.91 21.69 17.60
N LEU A 793 -13.78 22.68 18.49
CA LEU A 793 -12.69 22.76 19.48
C LEU A 793 -13.14 22.40 20.91
N GLN A 794 -14.44 22.20 21.11
CA GLN A 794 -15.07 21.95 22.41
C GLN A 794 -15.59 20.52 22.55
N ASP A 795 -15.95 19.89 21.42
CA ASP A 795 -16.39 18.50 21.36
C ASP A 795 -15.23 17.56 21.03
N ASP A 796 -15.32 16.32 21.51
CA ASP A 796 -14.37 15.24 21.24
C ASP A 796 -14.37 14.84 19.75
N CYS A 797 -13.57 15.56 18.97
CA CYS A 797 -13.40 15.36 17.53
C CYS A 797 -12.14 14.55 17.22
N ASP A 798 -12.16 13.85 16.07
CA ASP A 798 -10.98 13.14 15.55
C ASP A 798 -9.76 14.06 15.42
N LEU A 799 -8.58 13.52 15.71
CA LEU A 799 -7.32 14.29 15.75
C LEU A 799 -7.05 15.08 14.44
N GLU A 800 -7.39 14.54 13.27
CA GLU A 800 -7.21 15.25 11.98
C GLU A 800 -8.26 16.34 11.73
N VAL A 801 -9.49 16.19 12.24
CA VAL A 801 -10.51 17.25 12.24
C VAL A 801 -10.03 18.41 13.12
N LEU A 802 -9.55 18.08 14.31
CA LEU A 802 -9.04 19.03 15.29
C LEU A 802 -7.78 19.76 14.79
N LYS A 803 -6.81 19.05 14.22
CA LYS A 803 -5.63 19.63 13.53
C LYS A 803 -6.04 20.60 12.44
N THR A 804 -7.00 20.22 11.59
CA THR A 804 -7.51 21.07 10.50
C THR A 804 -8.17 22.35 11.04
N ALA A 805 -9.04 22.23 12.05
CA ALA A 805 -9.70 23.38 12.69
C ALA A 805 -8.70 24.35 13.33
N VAL A 806 -7.74 23.83 14.11
CA VAL A 806 -6.69 24.65 14.74
C VAL A 806 -5.77 25.30 13.69
N CYS A 807 -5.42 24.60 12.60
CA CYS A 807 -4.62 25.16 11.51
C CYS A 807 -5.30 26.35 10.83
N LEU A 808 -6.62 26.25 10.55
CA LEU A 808 -7.41 27.35 10.00
C LEU A 808 -7.44 28.56 10.93
N ILE A 809 -7.66 28.35 12.23
CA ILE A 809 -7.72 29.42 13.23
C ILE A 809 -6.34 30.08 13.44
N HIS A 810 -5.25 29.30 13.49
CA HIS A 810 -3.89 29.82 13.57
C HIS A 810 -3.55 30.69 12.36
N THR A 811 -3.86 30.21 11.15
CA THR A 811 -3.65 30.95 9.89
C THR A 811 -4.42 32.28 9.89
N LEU A 812 -5.69 32.26 10.32
CA LEU A 812 -6.53 33.45 10.44
C LEU A 812 -5.93 34.46 11.42
N LEU A 813 -5.56 34.02 12.63
CA LEU A 813 -4.98 34.90 13.65
C LEU A 813 -3.63 35.48 13.22
N GLU A 814 -2.78 34.73 12.53
CA GLU A 814 -1.49 35.24 12.05
C GLU A 814 -1.62 36.29 10.95
N GLN A 815 -2.62 36.18 10.08
CA GLN A 815 -2.95 37.24 9.13
C GLN A 815 -3.45 38.50 9.85
N LEU A 816 -4.22 38.34 10.93
CA LEU A 816 -4.81 39.45 11.70
C LEU A 816 -3.84 40.16 12.65
N LYS A 817 -2.77 39.48 13.12
CA LYS A 817 -1.69 40.11 13.91
C LYS A 817 -1.11 41.36 13.21
N LYS A 818 -1.00 41.33 11.88
CA LYS A 818 -0.51 42.46 11.04
C LYS A 818 -1.32 43.75 11.18
N TYR A 819 -2.55 43.67 11.70
CA TYR A 819 -3.50 44.79 11.80
C TYR A 819 -3.84 45.18 13.24
N ASN A 820 -3.05 44.70 14.22
CA ASN A 820 -3.28 44.92 15.66
C ASN A 820 -4.71 44.54 16.10
N PHE A 821 -5.29 43.51 15.48
CA PHE A 821 -6.69 43.10 15.70
C PHE A 821 -6.99 42.76 17.16
N GLU A 822 -6.00 42.21 17.88
CA GLU A 822 -6.15 41.92 19.30
C GLU A 822 -6.38 43.19 20.14
N SER A 823 -5.63 44.28 19.90
CA SER A 823 -5.87 45.55 20.59
C SER A 823 -7.25 46.14 20.25
N MET A 824 -7.76 45.88 19.04
CA MET A 824 -9.10 46.32 18.63
C MET A 824 -10.22 45.62 19.42
N ILE A 825 -10.07 44.32 19.70
CA ILE A 825 -11.02 43.59 20.53
C ILE A 825 -10.94 44.08 21.98
N ASP A 826 -9.73 44.31 22.51
CA ASP A 826 -9.53 44.84 23.86
C ASP A 826 -10.04 46.30 24.02
N GLU A 827 -9.99 47.12 22.95
CA GLU A 827 -10.63 48.44 22.84
C GLU A 827 -12.18 48.32 22.91
N LEU A 828 -12.76 47.30 22.27
CA LEU A 828 -14.20 47.01 22.28
C LEU A 828 -14.70 46.48 23.65
N GLU A 829 -13.88 45.77 24.41
CA GLU A 829 -14.25 45.36 25.77
C GLU A 829 -14.24 46.55 26.76
N LYS A 830 -13.20 47.40 26.70
CA LYS A 830 -13.06 48.59 27.56
C LYS A 830 -14.13 49.66 27.32
N SER A 831 -14.55 49.85 26.07
CA SER A 831 -15.64 50.76 25.73
C SER A 831 -17.02 50.25 26.17
N SER A 832 -17.22 48.92 26.23
CA SER A 832 -18.47 48.33 26.71
C SER A 832 -18.67 48.35 28.24
N THR A 833 -17.61 48.55 29.01
CA THR A 833 -17.66 48.60 30.49
C THR A 833 -17.84 50.02 31.04
N THR A 834 -17.79 51.06 30.21
CA THR A 834 -17.93 52.47 30.64
C THR A 834 -19.35 53.03 30.53
N SER A 835 -20.30 52.30 29.93
CA SER A 835 -21.65 52.79 29.61
C SER A 835 -22.75 52.41 30.62
N SER A 836 -22.42 51.76 31.74
CA SER A 836 -23.38 51.30 32.74
C SER A 836 -23.63 52.25 33.92
N ASN A 837 -22.86 53.34 34.04
CA ASN A 837 -22.95 54.29 35.16
C ASN A 837 -23.00 55.76 34.71
N ASN A 838 -24.15 56.22 34.20
CA ASN A 838 -24.70 57.57 34.46
C ASN A 838 -26.01 57.85 33.70
N SER A 839 -27.14 57.68 34.38
CA SER A 839 -28.26 58.66 34.40
C SER A 839 -29.44 58.08 35.18
N SER A 840 -29.86 58.77 36.24
CA SER A 840 -31.03 58.40 37.02
C SER A 840 -32.09 59.52 36.98
N ALA A 841 -33.35 59.10 37.13
CA ALA A 841 -34.50 59.91 37.50
C ALA A 841 -35.20 60.85 36.46
N LYS A 842 -36.34 60.34 35.97
CA LYS A 842 -37.72 60.82 36.27
C LYS A 842 -38.51 61.69 35.27
N THR A 843 -39.63 61.07 34.81
CA THR A 843 -41.01 61.63 34.64
C THR A 843 -41.26 62.71 33.57
N THR A 844 -42.43 62.82 32.91
CA THR A 844 -43.81 62.27 33.15
C THR A 844 -44.55 62.10 31.78
N PRO A 845 -45.79 61.54 31.70
CA PRO A 845 -46.27 60.81 30.50
C PRO A 845 -47.24 61.55 29.56
N VAL A 846 -47.52 60.93 28.40
CA VAL A 846 -48.70 61.16 27.53
C VAL A 846 -49.30 59.80 27.12
N SER A 847 -50.59 59.79 26.78
CA SER A 847 -51.48 58.62 26.62
C SER A 847 -51.48 57.94 25.24
N SER A 848 -52.19 56.80 25.21
CA SER A 848 -52.62 56.00 24.05
C SER A 848 -53.40 56.76 22.96
N PRO A 849 -53.64 56.11 21.80
CA PRO A 849 -55.00 55.61 21.56
C PRO A 849 -55.09 54.10 21.20
N THR A 850 -56.31 53.59 21.05
CA THR A 850 -56.65 52.16 20.90
C THR A 850 -57.79 51.97 19.88
N SER A 851 -57.82 50.83 19.19
CA SER A 851 -58.99 50.24 18.52
C SER A 851 -58.84 48.70 18.58
N LEU A 852 -59.71 47.92 19.24
CA LEU A 852 -61.11 47.58 18.87
C LEU A 852 -61.14 46.94 17.46
N GLY A 853 -61.57 45.69 17.22
CA GLY A 853 -62.58 44.82 17.88
C GLY A 853 -63.72 44.57 16.85
N PRO A 854 -64.49 43.45 16.80
CA PRO A 854 -64.73 42.32 17.75
C PRO A 854 -63.96 41.02 17.37
N THR A 855 -63.93 39.85 18.03
CA THR A 855 -64.75 39.07 19.02
C THR A 855 -65.95 38.28 18.48
N GLU A 856 -65.77 36.97 18.19
CA GLU A 856 -66.81 35.90 18.13
C GLU A 856 -66.12 34.51 17.92
N ASP A 857 -66.47 33.40 18.58
CA ASP A 857 -66.72 33.24 20.03
C ASP A 857 -66.37 31.83 20.60
N LEU A 858 -66.32 31.77 21.94
CA LEU A 858 -66.40 30.71 22.98
C LEU A 858 -66.79 29.21 22.73
N ASN A 859 -66.30 28.38 23.68
CA ASN A 859 -66.83 27.09 24.19
C ASN A 859 -66.76 25.82 23.30
N ASN A 860 -66.89 24.60 23.82
CA ASN A 860 -66.36 23.93 25.05
C ASN A 860 -66.72 22.43 24.93
N ASP A 861 -66.28 21.59 25.90
CA ASP A 861 -66.79 20.23 26.18
C ASP A 861 -66.58 19.16 25.08
N LEU A 862 -66.86 17.86 25.31
CA LEU A 862 -66.38 16.90 26.33
C LEU A 862 -66.91 15.50 25.89
N PHE A 863 -66.50 14.41 26.58
CA PHE A 863 -67.03 13.04 26.47
C PHE A 863 -66.76 12.24 25.15
N ASP A 864 -66.94 10.91 25.08
CA ASP A 864 -66.59 9.78 25.99
C ASP A 864 -66.91 8.43 25.26
N PHE A 865 -66.42 7.31 25.81
CA PHE A 865 -66.74 5.90 25.48
C PHE A 865 -66.40 5.38 24.05
N GLY A 866 -66.01 4.09 23.89
CA GLY A 866 -65.66 3.13 24.94
C GLY A 866 -65.48 1.67 24.47
N GLU A 867 -64.80 0.91 25.34
CA GLU A 867 -65.01 -0.52 25.68
C GLU A 867 -65.02 -1.66 24.62
N ASN A 868 -64.21 -2.70 24.95
CA ASN A 868 -64.52 -4.14 24.90
C ASN A 868 -64.66 -4.85 23.51
N ASN A 869 -64.41 -6.17 23.35
CA ASN A 869 -64.07 -7.23 24.32
C ASN A 869 -63.19 -8.36 23.70
N ASN A 870 -62.74 -9.31 24.54
CA ASN A 870 -61.95 -10.51 24.19
C ASN A 870 -62.76 -11.59 23.43
N ILE A 871 -62.06 -12.53 22.76
CA ILE A 871 -62.29 -14.01 22.82
C ILE A 871 -61.15 -14.79 22.13
N VAL A 872 -60.98 -16.09 22.45
CA VAL A 872 -59.76 -16.90 22.19
C VAL A 872 -60.09 -18.27 21.55
N PHE A 873 -59.06 -18.96 21.02
CA PHE A 873 -58.96 -20.39 20.69
C PHE A 873 -59.64 -20.97 19.42
N LYS A 874 -58.82 -21.44 18.46
CA LYS A 874 -58.51 -22.90 18.28
C LYS A 874 -57.44 -23.19 17.21
N SER A 875 -56.91 -24.42 17.23
CA SER A 875 -55.82 -24.92 16.37
C SER A 875 -56.23 -26.22 15.61
N PRO A 876 -55.31 -27.04 15.04
CA PRO A 876 -55.25 -27.39 13.61
C PRO A 876 -55.92 -28.75 13.28
N PRO A 877 -55.65 -29.38 12.10
CA PRO A 877 -54.68 -30.51 12.10
C PRO A 877 -53.94 -30.86 10.77
N THR A 878 -52.78 -31.54 10.89
CA THR A 878 -52.18 -32.66 10.08
C THR A 878 -52.24 -32.72 8.52
N ALA A 879 -51.37 -33.39 7.75
CA ALA A 879 -49.98 -33.97 7.78
C ALA A 879 -49.77 -34.73 6.41
N ALA A 880 -48.81 -35.61 6.05
CA ALA A 880 -47.61 -36.25 6.63
C ALA A 880 -46.74 -36.95 5.53
N LYS A 881 -45.47 -37.31 5.83
CA LYS A 881 -44.60 -38.36 5.17
C LYS A 881 -44.02 -38.03 3.76
N ALA A 882 -42.93 -38.64 3.25
CA ALA A 882 -42.09 -39.78 3.71
C ALA A 882 -40.59 -39.63 3.32
N SER A 883 -39.69 -40.49 3.86
CA SER A 883 -38.27 -40.58 3.47
C SER A 883 -37.63 -41.98 3.75
N PRO A 884 -36.70 -42.42 2.89
CA PRO A 884 -35.53 -43.24 3.30
C PRO A 884 -34.24 -42.92 2.48
N SER A 885 -32.97 -43.07 2.86
CA SER A 885 -32.18 -43.39 4.07
C SER A 885 -31.05 -44.37 3.72
N THR A 886 -29.77 -43.94 3.73
CA THR A 886 -28.57 -44.80 3.97
C THR A 886 -27.33 -43.95 4.26
N SER A 887 -26.39 -44.49 5.05
CA SER A 887 -25.09 -43.90 5.47
C SER A 887 -23.98 -45.00 5.33
N PRO A 888 -22.65 -44.81 5.60
CA PRO A 888 -22.08 -44.23 6.85
C PRO A 888 -20.76 -43.40 6.78
N GLU A 889 -20.62 -42.51 7.78
CA GLU A 889 -19.40 -42.08 8.53
C GLU A 889 -18.00 -41.96 7.86
N LYS A 890 -17.39 -40.75 7.97
CA LYS A 890 -16.41 -40.44 9.05
C LYS A 890 -15.98 -38.96 9.17
N ASN A 891 -15.98 -38.49 10.42
CA ASN A 891 -15.21 -37.38 11.03
C ASN A 891 -14.91 -36.08 10.23
N THR A 892 -15.58 -34.99 10.62
CA THR A 892 -14.89 -33.71 10.90
C THR A 892 -15.68 -32.92 11.95
N LYS A 893 -15.09 -32.64 13.12
CA LYS A 893 -15.66 -31.76 14.16
C LYS A 893 -14.98 -30.40 14.11
N SER A 894 -15.31 -29.63 13.07
CA SER A 894 -14.83 -28.26 12.85
C SER A 894 -15.96 -27.24 12.83
N ASP A 895 -17.15 -27.67 12.39
CA ASP A 895 -18.18 -26.73 11.90
C ASP A 895 -19.17 -26.33 13.03
N GLU A 896 -19.39 -27.23 14.00
CA GLU A 896 -20.20 -26.98 15.22
C GLU A 896 -19.64 -25.83 16.10
N ALA A 897 -18.45 -25.30 15.81
CA ALA A 897 -17.82 -24.20 16.52
C ALA A 897 -18.11 -22.80 15.93
N ILE A 898 -18.65 -22.72 14.71
CA ILE A 898 -19.01 -21.44 14.07
C ILE A 898 -20.47 -21.08 14.40
N ASP A 899 -21.37 -22.06 14.37
CA ASP A 899 -22.80 -21.89 14.68
C ASP A 899 -23.09 -21.55 16.17
N TYR A 900 -22.07 -21.56 17.04
CA TYR A 900 -22.16 -21.11 18.43
C TYR A 900 -21.61 -19.68 18.65
N ILE A 901 -21.13 -19.00 17.59
CA ILE A 901 -20.69 -17.59 17.62
C ILE A 901 -21.80 -16.68 17.04
N LEU A 902 -23.04 -17.00 17.38
CA LEU A 902 -24.22 -16.17 17.19
C LEU A 902 -25.03 -16.27 18.47
N GLU A 903 -24.76 -15.37 19.42
CA GLU A 903 -25.51 -15.36 20.69
C GLU A 903 -26.99 -15.08 20.40
N SER A 904 -27.86 -15.85 21.05
CA SER A 904 -29.29 -15.88 20.70
C SER A 904 -30.03 -14.57 21.02
N GLN A 905 -29.36 -13.57 21.61
CA GLN A 905 -29.90 -12.23 21.79
C GLN A 905 -29.81 -11.40 20.49
N ASP A 906 -28.72 -11.47 19.72
CA ASP A 906 -28.55 -10.68 18.49
C ASP A 906 -29.54 -11.07 17.40
N ILE A 907 -29.76 -12.38 17.21
CA ILE A 907 -30.76 -12.88 16.27
C ILE A 907 -32.17 -12.41 16.68
N ASN A 908 -32.51 -12.42 17.96
CA ASN A 908 -33.80 -11.91 18.43
C ASN A 908 -33.93 -10.39 18.30
N LEU A 909 -32.83 -9.63 18.41
CA LEU A 909 -32.82 -8.17 18.24
C LEU A 909 -32.95 -7.79 16.76
N LEU A 910 -32.28 -8.51 15.87
CA LEU A 910 -32.43 -8.41 14.41
C LEU A 910 -33.82 -8.86 13.94
N VAL A 911 -34.36 -9.94 14.49
CA VAL A 911 -35.75 -10.38 14.22
C VAL A 911 -36.74 -9.33 14.71
N ALA A 912 -36.58 -8.76 15.90
CA ALA A 912 -37.44 -7.69 16.39
C ALA A 912 -37.40 -6.44 15.49
N GLN A 913 -36.22 -6.04 14.99
CA GLN A 913 -36.11 -4.95 14.00
C GLN A 913 -36.70 -5.32 12.63
N TYR A 914 -36.62 -6.59 12.23
CA TYR A 914 -37.18 -7.06 10.97
C TYR A 914 -38.71 -7.18 11.02
N GLU A 915 -39.27 -7.72 12.10
CA GLU A 915 -40.70 -7.75 12.39
C GLU A 915 -41.26 -6.33 12.51
N GLN A 916 -40.57 -5.42 13.21
CA GLN A 916 -40.95 -4.00 13.27
C GLN A 916 -40.94 -3.33 11.89
N LYS A 917 -40.00 -3.67 10.98
CA LYS A 917 -40.04 -3.24 9.58
C LYS A 917 -41.18 -3.87 8.77
N MET A 918 -41.52 -5.12 9.04
CA MET A 918 -42.60 -5.84 8.34
C MET A 918 -43.98 -5.36 8.80
N ASP A 919 -44.17 -5.02 10.08
CA ASP A 919 -45.40 -4.39 10.57
C ASP A 919 -45.57 -2.96 10.03
N LEU A 920 -44.48 -2.23 9.83
CA LEU A 920 -44.49 -0.94 9.10
C LEU A 920 -44.79 -1.09 7.60
N MET A 921 -44.66 -2.28 7.01
CA MET A 921 -45.05 -2.57 5.62
C MET A 921 -46.46 -3.17 5.50
N ASN A 922 -46.91 -3.97 6.47
CA ASN A 922 -48.23 -4.63 6.46
C ASN A 922 -49.35 -3.67 6.88
N ASN A 923 -49.09 -2.72 7.78
CA ASN A 923 -50.02 -1.63 8.06
C ASN A 923 -49.95 -0.63 6.90
N GLY A 924 -50.87 -0.76 5.94
CA GLY A 924 -50.89 -0.07 4.64
C GLY A 924 -51.09 1.45 4.66
N ILE A 925 -50.23 2.15 5.39
CA ILE A 925 -50.00 3.59 5.26
C ILE A 925 -49.31 3.83 3.91
N PRO A 926 -49.73 4.82 3.10
CA PRO A 926 -49.04 5.14 1.86
C PRO A 926 -47.57 5.46 2.13
N ILE A 927 -46.66 4.88 1.34
CA ILE A 927 -45.25 5.28 1.35
C ILE A 927 -45.14 6.65 0.69
N GLU A 928 -45.40 7.70 1.47
CA GLU A 928 -44.83 9.02 1.17
C GLU A 928 -43.32 8.86 1.09
N LYS A 929 -42.70 9.49 0.08
CA LYS A 929 -41.24 9.46 -0.07
C LYS A 929 -40.63 9.99 1.25
N PRO A 930 -39.59 9.35 1.80
CA PRO A 930 -38.87 9.90 2.94
C PRO A 930 -38.09 11.15 2.50
N THR A 931 -38.78 12.28 2.39
CA THR A 931 -38.18 13.60 2.30
C THR A 931 -37.65 13.94 3.68
N SER A 932 -36.42 13.52 3.94
CA SER A 932 -35.50 14.09 4.94
C SER A 932 -35.28 15.57 4.62
N ALA A 933 -36.31 16.38 4.88
CA ALA A 933 -36.34 17.78 4.52
C ALA A 933 -35.20 18.51 5.25
N ILE A 934 -34.24 19.02 4.47
CA ILE A 934 -33.05 19.68 5.00
C ILE A 934 -33.49 20.83 5.90
N ASP A 935 -33.09 20.81 7.17
CA ASP A 935 -33.28 21.96 8.04
C ASP A 935 -32.35 23.11 7.59
N THR A 936 -32.87 23.93 6.68
CA THR A 936 -32.26 25.17 6.17
C THR A 936 -31.98 26.22 7.27
N ASN A 937 -32.33 25.94 8.53
CA ASN A 937 -32.09 26.80 9.68
C ASN A 937 -31.10 26.22 10.69
N LEU A 938 -30.63 24.98 10.55
CA LEU A 938 -29.66 24.35 11.47
C LEU A 938 -28.43 25.24 11.75
N TYR A 939 -27.87 25.88 10.71
CA TYR A 939 -26.71 26.78 10.90
C TYR A 939 -27.03 28.00 11.79
N LYS A 940 -28.30 28.42 11.85
CA LYS A 940 -28.75 29.62 12.58
C LYS A 940 -28.61 29.44 14.09
N ALA A 941 -28.68 28.21 14.59
CA ALA A 941 -28.37 27.88 15.99
C ALA A 941 -26.94 28.30 16.42
N TYR A 942 -26.00 28.35 15.48
CA TYR A 942 -24.59 28.68 15.72
C TYR A 942 -24.25 30.16 15.42
N THR A 943 -25.24 30.97 15.04
CA THR A 943 -25.05 32.40 14.71
C THR A 943 -24.98 33.32 15.93
N THR A 944 -25.32 32.81 17.11
CA THR A 944 -25.22 33.49 18.40
C THR A 944 -23.78 33.85 18.77
N VAL A 945 -22.80 33.04 18.36
CA VAL A 945 -21.38 33.20 18.68
C VAL A 945 -20.81 34.42 17.97
N GLY A 946 -20.70 35.51 18.72
CA GLY A 946 -20.19 36.80 18.25
C GLY A 946 -18.66 36.88 18.30
N VAL A 947 -18.09 37.84 17.56
CA VAL A 947 -16.63 38.08 17.45
C VAL A 947 -15.90 38.12 18.80
N ARG A 948 -16.51 38.77 19.80
CA ARG A 948 -15.95 38.91 21.16
C ARG A 948 -15.96 37.59 21.93
N GLU A 949 -16.97 36.76 21.73
CA GLU A 949 -17.11 35.46 22.38
C GLU A 949 -16.14 34.45 21.77
N PHE A 950 -16.11 34.37 20.44
CA PHE A 950 -15.12 33.58 19.69
C PHE A 950 -13.69 33.95 20.12
N MET A 951 -13.32 35.24 20.09
CA MET A 951 -11.98 35.67 20.49
C MET A 951 -11.68 35.39 21.97
N ARG A 952 -12.65 35.50 22.88
CA ARG A 952 -12.46 35.15 24.30
C ARG A 952 -12.22 33.65 24.48
N ALA A 953 -13.03 32.81 23.82
CA ALA A 953 -12.87 31.36 23.86
C ALA A 953 -11.49 30.96 23.31
N ILE A 954 -11.09 31.47 22.14
CA ILE A 954 -9.78 31.20 21.55
C ILE A 954 -8.61 31.78 22.38
N LYS A 955 -8.77 32.92 23.08
CA LYS A 955 -7.76 33.39 24.05
C LYS A 955 -7.68 32.50 25.31
N SER A 956 -8.77 31.83 25.71
CA SER A 956 -8.78 30.90 26.85
C SER A 956 -8.31 29.49 26.52
N LEU A 957 -8.37 29.09 25.26
CA LEU A 957 -7.87 27.81 24.76
C LEU A 957 -6.43 27.97 24.28
N ASP A 958 -5.46 27.45 25.04
CA ASP A 958 -4.12 27.23 24.48
C ASP A 958 -4.22 26.11 23.42
N LEU A 959 -4.40 26.50 22.15
CA LEU A 959 -4.55 25.59 21.03
C LEU A 959 -3.33 24.66 20.83
N LYS A 960 -2.14 25.06 21.31
CA LYS A 960 -0.95 24.21 21.28
C LYS A 960 -0.99 23.20 22.40
N MET A 961 -1.39 23.61 23.61
CA MET A 961 -1.65 22.67 24.71
C MET A 961 -2.84 21.77 24.39
N LEU A 962 -3.85 22.20 23.63
CA LEU A 962 -5.02 21.39 23.27
C LEU A 962 -4.66 20.32 22.23
N LEU A 963 -3.99 20.70 21.13
CA LEU A 963 -3.43 19.71 20.19
C LEU A 963 -2.43 18.80 20.88
N LYS A 964 -1.57 19.35 21.75
CA LYS A 964 -0.66 18.56 22.57
C LYS A 964 -1.43 17.64 23.51
N ASN A 965 -2.53 18.05 24.13
CA ASN A 965 -3.28 17.19 25.06
C ASN A 965 -4.00 16.06 24.33
N HIS A 966 -4.56 16.26 23.14
CA HIS A 966 -5.10 15.13 22.35
C HIS A 966 -3.97 14.23 21.82
N ASN A 967 -2.84 14.80 21.40
CA ASN A 967 -1.69 14.04 20.91
C ASN A 967 -0.94 13.30 22.04
N ASP A 968 -0.86 13.88 23.24
CA ASP A 968 -0.34 13.31 24.49
C ASP A 968 -1.43 12.54 25.26
N TRP A 969 -2.66 12.44 24.73
CA TRP A 969 -3.68 11.49 25.15
C TRP A 969 -3.65 10.24 24.26
N LEU A 970 -3.46 10.39 22.94
CA LEU A 970 -3.01 9.29 22.06
C LEU A 970 -1.68 8.72 22.59
N LEU A 971 -0.60 9.50 22.57
CA LEU A 971 0.71 9.12 23.12
C LEU A 971 0.69 8.94 24.66
N GLY A 972 -0.40 9.34 25.32
CA GLY A 972 -0.65 9.11 26.75
C GLY A 972 -1.13 7.70 27.01
N SER A 973 -2.14 7.25 26.26
CA SER A 973 -2.58 5.84 26.17
C SER A 973 -1.51 4.92 25.58
N GLU A 974 -0.50 5.47 24.89
CA GLU A 974 0.71 4.75 24.49
C GLU A 974 1.93 5.01 25.40
N SER A 975 1.80 5.84 26.44
CA SER A 975 2.92 6.16 27.32
C SER A 975 3.36 4.93 28.11
N PHE A 976 4.66 4.82 28.39
CA PHE A 976 5.16 3.63 29.08
C PHE A 976 4.53 3.43 30.47
N ILE A 977 4.04 4.48 31.13
CA ILE A 977 3.29 4.34 32.39
C ILE A 977 1.86 3.84 32.13
N SER A 978 1.14 4.37 31.13
CA SER A 978 -0.20 3.86 30.77
C SER A 978 -0.11 2.39 30.39
N LEU A 979 0.79 2.01 29.46
CA LEU A 979 0.98 0.62 29.05
C LEU A 979 1.17 -0.34 30.24
N LEU A 980 1.90 0.10 31.28
CA LEU A 980 2.10 -0.71 32.49
C LEU A 980 0.84 -0.76 33.38
N ASP A 981 0.07 0.31 33.48
CA ASP A 981 -1.21 0.32 34.19
C ASP A 981 -2.31 -0.44 33.42
N ASP A 982 -2.38 -0.32 32.10
CA ASP A 982 -3.26 -1.06 31.19
C ASP A 982 -3.01 -2.57 31.31
N ILE A 983 -1.75 -2.99 31.34
CA ILE A 983 -1.36 -4.39 31.61
C ILE A 983 -1.77 -4.81 33.03
N LEU A 984 -1.58 -3.95 34.04
CA LEU A 984 -2.01 -4.21 35.42
C LEU A 984 -3.53 -4.19 35.64
N ILE A 985 -4.30 -3.59 34.72
CA ILE A 985 -5.77 -3.63 34.71
C ILE A 985 -6.24 -4.88 33.99
N ALA A 986 -5.76 -5.13 32.76
CA ALA A 986 -6.12 -6.32 31.97
C ALA A 986 -5.81 -7.64 32.71
N ILE A 987 -4.73 -7.68 33.49
CA ILE A 987 -4.40 -8.83 34.35
C ILE A 987 -5.39 -9.01 35.51
N LYS A 988 -5.92 -7.93 36.11
CA LYS A 988 -6.92 -8.02 37.20
C LYS A 988 -8.30 -8.45 36.70
N CYS A 989 -8.66 -8.07 35.48
CA CYS A 989 -9.96 -8.43 34.90
C CYS A 989 -10.09 -9.93 34.57
N GLU A 990 -9.01 -10.73 34.66
CA GLU A 990 -9.12 -12.20 34.66
C GLU A 990 -9.41 -12.77 36.07
N ASP A 991 -9.06 -12.07 37.16
CA ASP A 991 -9.39 -12.45 38.55
C ASP A 991 -10.85 -12.09 38.94
N GLU A 992 -11.38 -10.98 38.41
CA GLU A 992 -12.77 -10.52 38.65
C GLU A 992 -13.62 -10.62 37.38
N SER A 993 -14.30 -11.76 37.20
CA SER A 993 -15.16 -12.04 36.04
C SER A 993 -16.47 -11.25 36.07
N LEU A 994 -16.44 -10.01 35.58
CA LEU A 994 -17.60 -9.15 35.42
C LEU A 994 -17.57 -8.42 34.08
N PHE A 995 -18.66 -8.56 33.31
CA PHE A 995 -18.88 -7.83 32.07
C PHE A 995 -18.88 -6.32 32.32
N ALA A 996 -18.25 -5.57 31.41
CA ALA A 996 -18.37 -4.13 31.30
C ALA A 996 -18.48 -3.77 29.81
N ASP A 997 -19.71 -3.62 29.32
CA ASP A 997 -19.99 -3.23 27.94
C ASP A 997 -19.42 -1.84 27.63
N CYS A 998 -18.56 -1.74 26.63
CA CYS A 998 -18.08 -0.47 26.06
C CYS A 998 -17.38 -0.67 24.69
N TYR A 999 -18.09 -1.23 23.71
CA TYR A 999 -18.05 -0.77 22.31
C TYR A 999 -19.18 -1.36 21.47
#